data_AF-A0A5N7BEZ7-F1
#
_entry.id   AF-A0A5N7BEZ7-F1
#
_cell.length_a   1.000
_cell.length_b   1.000
_cell.length_c   1.000
_cell.angle_alpha   90.00
_cell.angle_beta   90.00
_cell.angle_gamma   90.00
#
_symmetry.space_group_name_H-M   'P 1'
#
loop_
_entity.id
_entity.type
_entity.pdbx_description
1 polymer ?
#
loop_
_entity_poly.entity_id
_entity_poly.type
_entity_poly.pdbx_seq_one_letter_code
_entity_poly.pdbx_strand_id
1 'polypeptide(L)'
;MAPSRVDIPEPLSAPNPSKTRQSTKQEVHYGDFRDEFFKNGYAVIKGVLSKERAREYQSEALTWLESFNIGFDRHDKGTWKKENLPQSFKGGMYLHFAAAHEKYMWDVRTEPGVIEPFAKLWGTDELVVSFDTVNITLPQSIVGEYDSKPWPHCDQAPERQGLACVQGIVNLSESGPDDGGLVVMKGSAALFDKFFEENPVTGPMPWRTAKHKDFHPFSDKDLDWYREHGCELIKVCAEPGDLILWDSREMHWAQFGDSDLIRTIVYATYTPAAWMSDEDRAAKKELFENHETTTHWPHTNLYTHGKATINVDGEEVPDPLEREEPLTKPEKTEKLLKLAGVIPVDAAHHEYAVTKDSAQNAPAGTVKLVEDGEIVLIPTPSPDPRDPLNLPQWQKWVISTTLGVFAVLSVLMTSGMGPIITTISAYYGGNPRTNDLMTYPTLFMGLGNIIAVPLAEAVGRRPVFLTSALILTVGSIWCAASGSLASHIAGRDVLSLAAGQSEALCPLIIQEIHFIHERSSRLAWFSAIQSIGSAALTIATAYLVQSLGWRWWYGIFAIISGVLFLVSFILVPESLYQRPTDAFDGQVHVQHEGEDLAVIRATRKHRVELDFTRYQPRTIRHSLKVFHGPAKWSVAIECWKHMLQCILFPNILWIVLMNSVVLGIYVIMVTVFGTILTAPPYNYPATALGLVQGGQIVVSLILVPVLGYGGDKLHEYIARRRNGVAEPEFRLIPILLPVAVALISCVIFGHAGSDPYHWSPWAITVGFNGIYFGFIGIVLIGYTYSLDSYGERAGPILVLICAIRGLISFGISFGVTKFVAKVGYKQALDICAIIMGVISAFGFVVFIFGAKIRFLTMKYAVDKKTVEI
;
A
#
# COMPACT_ATOMS: atom_id res chain seq x y z
N MET A 1 -13.44 -31.03 54.04
CA MET A 1 -14.21 -31.35 52.82
C MET A 1 -14.48 -30.04 52.11
N ALA A 2 -13.72 -29.75 51.06
CA ALA A 2 -13.90 -28.58 50.20
C ALA A 2 -14.34 -29.06 48.81
N PRO A 3 -15.34 -28.43 48.18
CA PRO A 3 -15.81 -28.85 46.87
C PRO A 3 -14.80 -28.46 45.78
N SER A 4 -14.58 -29.42 44.90
CA SER A 4 -13.79 -29.40 43.67
C SER A 4 -14.44 -28.55 42.57
N ARG A 5 -13.65 -27.64 41.97
CA ARG A 5 -13.59 -27.21 40.56
C ARG A 5 -13.21 -25.73 40.50
N VAL A 6 -11.97 -25.46 40.15
CA VAL A 6 -11.60 -24.24 39.44
C VAL A 6 -11.21 -24.72 38.05
N ASP A 7 -12.03 -24.35 37.08
CA ASP A 7 -11.80 -24.63 35.68
C ASP A 7 -10.47 -23.98 35.26
N ILE A 8 -9.61 -24.80 34.65
CA ILE A 8 -8.37 -24.36 34.02
C ILE A 8 -8.79 -23.59 32.75
N PRO A 9 -8.46 -22.31 32.60
CA PRO A 9 -8.69 -21.62 31.32
C PRO A 9 -7.86 -22.32 30.23
N GLU A 10 -8.49 -22.62 29.10
CA GLU A 10 -7.80 -23.07 27.89
C GLU A 10 -6.61 -22.14 27.57
N PRO A 11 -5.47 -22.67 27.11
CA PRO A 11 -4.38 -21.82 26.67
C PRO A 11 -4.87 -20.93 25.52
N LEU A 12 -4.94 -19.63 25.77
CA LEU A 12 -5.13 -18.62 24.74
C LEU A 12 -4.16 -18.91 23.59
N SER A 13 -4.70 -19.13 22.40
CA SER A 13 -3.92 -19.30 21.18
C SER A 13 -3.00 -18.10 21.01
N ALA A 14 -1.70 -18.32 21.14
CA ALA A 14 -0.69 -17.30 20.86
C ALA A 14 -0.92 -16.72 19.45
N PRO A 15 -0.80 -15.39 19.27
CA PRO A 15 -0.77 -14.80 17.94
C PRO A 15 0.34 -15.46 17.13
N ASN A 16 -0.04 -16.00 15.97
CA ASN A 16 0.80 -16.75 15.05
C ASN A 16 2.10 -15.99 14.70
N PRO A 17 3.29 -16.41 15.18
CA PRO A 17 4.54 -15.69 14.92
C PRO A 17 5.14 -16.16 13.58
N SER A 18 4.41 -16.01 12.48
CA SER A 18 4.99 -16.18 11.15
C SER A 18 5.63 -14.85 10.72
N LYS A 19 6.83 -14.54 11.23
CA LYS A 19 7.86 -13.62 10.68
C LYS A 19 8.90 -13.23 11.74
N THR A 20 9.69 -14.19 12.23
CA THR A 20 11.01 -13.87 12.79
C THR A 20 12.05 -14.42 11.82
N ARG A 21 12.77 -13.49 11.20
CA ARG A 21 13.91 -13.78 10.32
C ARG A 21 14.88 -14.70 11.06
N GLN A 22 14.94 -15.98 10.71
CA GLN A 22 16.22 -16.68 10.69
C GLN A 22 17.01 -16.08 9.52
N SER A 23 17.58 -14.88 9.73
CA SER A 23 18.55 -14.32 8.79
C SER A 23 19.91 -14.92 9.09
N THR A 24 20.46 -15.61 8.10
CA THR A 24 21.91 -15.65 7.84
C THR A 24 22.57 -14.34 8.28
N LYS A 25 23.41 -14.40 9.32
CA LYS A 25 24.08 -13.27 9.95
C LYS A 25 24.97 -12.51 8.95
N GLN A 26 24.43 -11.46 8.33
CA GLN A 26 25.23 -10.27 8.01
C GLN A 26 25.19 -9.40 9.27
N GLU A 27 26.35 -9.09 9.84
CA GLU A 27 26.45 -8.11 10.94
C GLU A 27 25.95 -6.77 10.42
N VAL A 28 24.81 -6.32 10.95
CA VAL A 28 24.27 -4.99 10.69
C VAL A 28 25.09 -4.01 11.52
N HIS A 29 25.79 -3.09 10.85
CA HIS A 29 26.58 -2.03 11.48
C HIS A 29 25.78 -0.72 11.46
N TYR A 30 25.46 -0.18 12.62
CA TYR A 30 24.60 1.00 12.81
C TYR A 30 25.37 2.32 12.82
N GLY A 31 26.64 2.32 13.21
CA GLY A 31 27.48 3.51 13.34
C GLY A 31 27.22 4.36 14.59
N ASP A 32 26.55 3.79 15.61
CA ASP A 32 26.21 4.47 16.88
C ASP A 32 26.18 3.50 18.08
N PHE A 33 25.61 3.92 19.21
CA PHE A 33 25.55 3.13 20.45
C PHE A 33 24.90 1.75 20.29
N ARG A 34 24.08 1.53 19.25
CA ARG A 34 23.44 0.23 18.98
C ARG A 34 24.45 -0.86 18.65
N ASP A 35 25.58 -0.50 18.03
CA ASP A 35 26.66 -1.46 17.78
C ASP A 35 27.26 -1.97 19.09
N GLU A 36 27.44 -1.09 20.07
CA GLU A 36 27.90 -1.46 21.40
C GLU A 36 26.83 -2.27 22.15
N PHE A 37 25.58 -1.82 22.09
CA PHE A 37 24.44 -2.47 22.73
C PHE A 37 24.26 -3.92 22.26
N PHE A 38 24.19 -4.17 20.95
CA PHE A 38 23.99 -5.54 20.43
C PHE A 38 25.22 -6.43 20.60
N LYS A 39 26.42 -5.84 20.73
CA LYS A 39 27.66 -6.58 20.98
C LYS A 39 27.81 -6.95 22.45
N ASN A 40 27.54 -6.02 23.36
CA ASN A 40 27.83 -6.15 24.78
C ASN A 40 26.60 -6.55 25.62
N GLY A 41 25.39 -6.42 25.09
CA GLY A 41 24.12 -6.57 25.84
C GLY A 41 23.70 -5.29 26.58
N TYR A 42 24.56 -4.27 26.62
CA TYR A 42 24.29 -2.97 27.23
C TYR A 42 25.08 -1.85 26.54
N ALA A 43 24.67 -0.60 26.75
CA ALA A 43 25.38 0.60 26.30
C ALA A 43 25.18 1.77 27.28
N VAL A 44 26.15 2.68 27.34
CA VAL A 44 26.05 3.93 28.11
C VAL A 44 26.04 5.10 27.14
N ILE A 45 24.90 5.79 27.05
CA ILE A 45 24.72 6.96 26.20
C ILE A 45 25.06 8.19 27.02
N LYS A 46 26.11 8.89 26.60
CA LYS A 46 26.66 10.03 27.33
C LYS A 46 25.85 11.31 27.11
N GLY A 47 25.60 12.05 28.20
CA GLY A 47 25.04 13.40 28.15
C GLY A 47 23.63 13.48 27.56
N VAL A 48 22.75 12.53 27.88
CA VAL A 48 21.32 12.63 27.53
C VAL A 48 20.62 13.78 28.28
N LEU A 49 21.16 14.16 29.44
CA LEU A 49 20.85 15.39 30.16
C LEU A 49 22.15 16.19 30.38
N SER A 50 22.05 17.51 30.45
CA SER A 50 23.18 18.31 30.95
C SER A 50 23.43 17.99 32.44
N LYS A 51 24.69 18.16 32.88
CA LYS A 51 25.06 17.92 34.29
C LYS A 51 24.28 18.83 35.24
N GLU A 52 23.98 20.05 34.80
CA GLU A 52 23.16 21.01 35.54
C GLU A 52 21.73 20.49 35.69
N ARG A 53 21.12 20.00 34.60
CA ARG A 53 19.76 19.46 34.60
C ARG A 53 19.65 18.18 35.44
N ALA A 54 20.64 17.31 35.37
CA ALA A 54 20.71 16.11 36.20
C ALA A 54 20.78 16.46 37.70
N ARG A 55 21.55 17.49 38.08
CA ARG A 55 21.64 17.99 39.46
C ARG A 55 20.33 18.64 39.93
N GLU A 56 19.61 19.34 39.06
CA GLU A 56 18.28 19.88 39.37
C GLU A 56 17.32 18.75 39.73
N TYR A 57 17.21 17.72 38.88
CA TYR A 57 16.35 16.57 39.17
C TYR A 57 16.79 15.78 40.40
N GLN A 58 18.10 15.63 40.63
CA GLN A 58 18.61 15.03 41.87
C GLN A 58 18.15 15.86 43.09
N SER A 59 18.25 17.18 43.00
CA SER A 59 17.83 18.08 44.07
C SER A 59 16.33 17.96 44.36
N GLU A 60 15.50 17.88 43.32
CA GLU A 60 14.04 17.69 43.43
C GLU A 60 13.69 16.33 44.06
N ALA A 61 14.37 15.25 43.66
CA ALA A 61 14.20 13.93 44.26
C ALA A 61 14.55 13.91 45.76
N LEU A 62 15.62 14.59 46.16
CA LEU A 62 15.99 14.75 47.57
C LEU A 62 15.02 15.67 48.33
N THR A 63 14.43 16.67 47.67
CA THR A 63 13.43 17.57 48.29
C THR A 63 12.16 16.81 48.56
N TRP A 64 11.78 15.94 47.62
CA TRP A 64 10.70 15.00 47.80
C TRP A 64 10.96 14.08 49.00
N LEU A 65 12.19 13.57 49.18
CA LEU A 65 12.54 12.74 50.35
C LEU A 65 12.48 13.51 51.68
N GLU A 66 12.94 14.77 51.71
CA GLU A 66 12.85 15.63 52.90
C GLU A 66 11.40 15.99 53.28
N SER A 67 10.50 16.05 52.29
CA SER A 67 9.10 16.45 52.49
C SER A 67 8.28 15.54 53.42
N PHE A 68 8.77 14.34 53.74
CA PHE A 68 8.14 13.45 54.72
C PHE A 68 8.28 13.96 56.16
N ASN A 69 9.17 14.93 56.43
CA ASN A 69 9.36 15.57 57.74
C ASN A 69 9.66 14.59 58.90
N ILE A 70 10.32 13.48 58.59
CA ILE A 70 10.72 12.44 59.56
C ILE A 70 12.20 12.56 59.97
N GLY A 71 12.80 13.74 59.76
CA GLY A 71 14.13 14.09 60.28
C GLY A 71 15.31 13.88 59.33
N PHE A 72 15.09 13.51 58.07
CA PHE A 72 16.15 13.49 57.05
C PHE A 72 16.50 14.91 56.57
N ASP A 73 17.79 15.25 56.57
CA ASP A 73 18.37 16.47 56.01
C ASP A 73 19.54 16.10 55.09
N ARG A 74 19.48 16.47 53.80
CA ARG A 74 20.54 16.14 52.84
C ARG A 74 21.88 16.80 53.15
N HIS A 75 21.91 17.86 53.95
CA HIS A 75 23.11 18.62 54.28
C HIS A 75 23.74 18.18 55.61
N ASP A 76 23.04 17.37 56.41
CA ASP A 76 23.55 16.81 57.66
C ASP A 76 23.58 15.27 57.63
N LYS A 77 24.77 14.70 57.39
CA LYS A 77 25.01 13.26 57.40
C LYS A 77 24.61 12.59 58.72
N GLY A 78 24.57 13.30 59.85
CA GLY A 78 24.14 12.77 61.13
C GLY A 78 22.65 12.38 61.15
N THR A 79 21.87 12.89 60.20
CA THR A 79 20.44 12.59 60.03
C THR A 79 20.17 11.41 59.10
N TRP A 80 21.17 10.91 58.39
CA TRP A 80 21.03 9.83 57.42
C TRP A 80 20.92 8.49 58.14
N LYS A 81 19.72 8.19 58.65
CA LYS A 81 19.40 6.99 59.42
C LYS A 81 18.18 6.33 58.82
N LYS A 82 18.10 5.00 58.92
CA LYS A 82 16.97 4.21 58.40
C LYS A 82 15.62 4.65 58.99
N GLU A 83 15.62 5.07 60.26
CA GLU A 83 14.45 5.58 60.99
C GLU A 83 13.93 6.92 60.44
N ASN A 84 14.80 7.69 59.79
CA ASN A 84 14.50 9.01 59.22
C ASN A 84 14.12 8.91 57.73
N LEU A 85 13.92 7.70 57.20
CA LEU A 85 13.57 7.48 55.80
C LEU A 85 12.20 6.77 55.70
N PRO A 86 11.39 7.11 54.68
CA PRO A 86 10.16 6.38 54.44
C PRO A 86 10.49 4.96 53.95
N GLN A 87 9.52 4.06 54.05
CA GLN A 87 9.68 2.68 53.60
C GLN A 87 10.14 2.63 52.13
N SER A 88 11.10 1.77 51.83
CA SER A 88 11.56 1.54 50.47
C SER A 88 11.85 0.07 50.22
N PHE A 89 11.75 -0.32 48.96
CA PHE A 89 12.16 -1.64 48.51
C PHE A 89 13.67 -1.68 48.34
N LYS A 90 14.29 -2.74 48.92
CA LYS A 90 15.74 -2.99 48.85
C LYS A 90 16.61 -1.75 49.15
N GLY A 91 16.25 -0.96 50.16
CA GLY A 91 17.12 0.10 50.70
C GLY A 91 17.22 1.39 49.90
N GLY A 92 16.32 1.63 48.93
CA GLY A 92 16.28 2.93 48.25
C GLY A 92 15.33 3.05 47.06
N MET A 93 14.65 1.98 46.63
CA MET A 93 13.66 2.04 45.55
C MET A 93 12.28 2.36 46.12
N TYR A 94 11.70 3.51 45.78
CA TYR A 94 10.45 3.98 46.40
C TYR A 94 9.23 3.60 45.54
N LEU A 95 8.70 2.38 45.70
CA LEU A 95 7.60 1.87 44.85
C LEU A 95 6.21 2.44 45.20
N HIS A 96 6.11 3.19 46.31
CA HIS A 96 4.89 3.73 46.89
C HIS A 96 4.90 5.28 46.90
N PHE A 97 3.99 5.92 47.64
CA PHE A 97 3.96 7.38 47.86
C PHE A 97 3.75 8.22 46.59
N ALA A 98 3.13 7.62 45.56
CA ALA A 98 3.00 8.18 44.21
C ALA A 98 4.34 8.62 43.59
N ALA A 99 5.48 8.09 44.08
CA ALA A 99 6.82 8.56 43.71
C ALA A 99 7.06 8.54 42.20
N ALA A 100 6.62 7.48 41.50
CA ALA A 100 6.75 7.34 40.05
C ALA A 100 5.93 8.34 39.23
N HIS A 101 5.03 9.09 39.86
CA HIS A 101 4.17 10.09 39.23
C HIS A 101 4.44 11.52 39.70
N GLU A 102 5.49 11.76 40.49
CA GLU A 102 5.96 13.10 40.81
C GLU A 102 6.34 13.89 39.56
N LYS A 103 6.21 15.22 39.61
CA LYS A 103 6.52 16.09 38.48
C LYS A 103 7.92 15.85 37.91
N TYR A 104 8.95 15.79 38.75
CA TYR A 104 10.33 15.60 38.30
C TYR A 104 10.54 14.25 37.59
N MET A 105 9.82 13.20 37.99
CA MET A 105 9.88 11.89 37.32
C MET A 105 9.31 11.98 35.90
N TRP A 106 8.19 12.68 35.73
CA TRP A 106 7.60 12.91 34.41
C TRP A 106 8.42 13.86 33.56
N ASP A 107 9.01 14.89 34.16
CA ASP A 107 9.93 15.79 33.47
C ASP A 107 11.11 14.97 32.91
N VAL A 108 11.78 14.13 33.72
CA VAL A 108 12.85 13.23 33.26
C VAL A 108 12.39 12.32 32.13
N ARG A 109 11.22 11.67 32.25
CA ARG A 109 10.68 10.77 31.22
C ARG A 109 10.28 11.49 29.93
N THR A 110 10.08 12.81 29.97
CA THR A 110 9.69 13.62 28.80
C THR A 110 10.88 14.35 28.17
N GLU A 111 12.08 14.25 28.74
CA GLU A 111 13.31 14.82 28.18
C GLU A 111 13.64 14.18 26.81
N PRO A 112 13.83 14.99 25.75
CA PRO A 112 14.14 14.47 24.41
C PRO A 112 15.37 13.56 24.38
N GLY A 113 16.44 13.94 25.10
CA GLY A 113 17.68 13.16 25.15
C GLY A 113 17.51 11.78 25.78
N VAL A 114 16.50 11.59 26.65
CA VAL A 114 16.18 10.29 27.26
C VAL A 114 15.35 9.42 26.30
N ILE A 115 14.41 10.03 25.56
CA ILE A 115 13.51 9.32 24.64
C ILE A 115 14.23 8.89 23.35
N GLU A 116 15.08 9.76 22.79
CA GLU A 116 15.73 9.55 21.49
C GLU A 116 16.53 8.23 21.38
N PRO A 117 17.31 7.79 22.39
CA PRO A 117 17.99 6.51 22.35
C PRO A 117 17.02 5.32 22.21
N PHE A 118 15.91 5.32 22.94
CA PHE A 118 14.89 4.28 22.79
C PHE A 118 14.21 4.33 21.43
N ALA A 119 13.91 5.52 20.93
CA ALA A 119 13.30 5.69 19.62
C ALA A 119 14.20 5.17 18.50
N LYS A 120 15.52 5.46 18.58
CA LYS A 120 16.55 4.92 17.66
C LYS A 120 16.71 3.41 17.77
N LEU A 121 16.61 2.85 18.98
CA LEU A 121 16.74 1.42 19.22
C LEU A 121 15.56 0.64 18.64
N TRP A 122 14.34 1.16 18.82
CA TRP A 122 13.11 0.53 18.32
C TRP A 122 12.73 0.91 16.89
N GLY A 123 13.31 1.98 16.34
CA GLY A 123 12.98 2.49 15.01
C GLY A 123 11.62 3.22 14.96
N THR A 124 11.15 3.76 16.07
CA THR A 124 9.87 4.48 16.17
C THR A 124 9.91 5.54 17.27
N ASP A 125 9.33 6.71 17.02
CA ASP A 125 9.16 7.77 18.02
C ASP A 125 7.90 7.55 18.88
N GLU A 126 7.06 6.58 18.50
CA GLU A 126 5.86 6.21 19.24
C GLU A 126 6.16 5.22 20.35
N LEU A 127 6.40 5.76 21.53
CA LEU A 127 6.79 4.98 22.69
C LEU A 127 5.76 5.11 23.80
N VAL A 128 5.67 4.05 24.60
CA VAL A 128 5.06 4.09 25.93
C VAL A 128 6.14 3.79 26.96
N VAL A 129 6.10 4.48 28.09
CA VAL A 129 7.11 4.39 29.17
C VAL A 129 6.57 3.61 30.36
N SER A 130 7.41 2.83 31.03
CA SER A 130 7.07 2.18 32.30
C SER A 130 6.86 3.21 33.41
N PHE A 131 6.09 2.83 34.43
CA PHE A 131 5.98 3.56 35.69
C PHE A 131 6.93 2.97 36.74
N ASP A 132 8.16 2.67 36.33
CA ASP A 132 9.25 2.37 37.28
C ASP A 132 9.57 3.61 38.10
N THR A 133 10.06 3.42 39.32
CA THR A 133 10.19 4.53 40.27
C THR A 133 11.59 5.12 40.36
N VAL A 134 11.78 6.09 41.26
CA VAL A 134 13.08 6.65 41.64
C VAL A 134 13.81 5.69 42.59
N ASN A 135 15.14 5.64 42.48
CA ASN A 135 15.98 5.05 43.52
C ASN A 135 16.85 6.13 44.15
N ILE A 136 16.68 6.33 45.46
CA ILE A 136 17.51 7.20 46.30
C ILE A 136 18.12 6.32 47.38
N THR A 137 19.35 5.88 47.15
CA THR A 137 20.09 5.03 48.09
C THR A 137 21.14 5.85 48.81
N LEU A 138 21.07 5.88 50.14
CA LEU A 138 22.08 6.53 50.96
C LEU A 138 23.30 5.62 51.18
N PRO A 139 24.50 6.17 51.41
CA PRO A 139 25.72 5.41 51.68
C PRO A 139 25.60 4.38 52.80
N GLN A 140 26.11 3.17 52.55
CA GLN A 140 26.20 2.11 53.57
C GLN A 140 27.13 2.49 54.72
N SER A 141 28.17 3.28 54.44
CA SER A 141 29.09 3.82 55.44
C SER A 141 28.38 4.63 56.53
N ILE A 142 27.17 5.13 56.26
CA ILE A 142 26.41 6.01 57.15
C ILE A 142 25.15 5.33 57.69
N VAL A 143 24.33 4.71 56.82
CA VAL A 143 23.05 4.11 57.22
C VAL A 143 23.20 2.70 57.81
N GLY A 144 24.35 2.06 57.60
CA GLY A 144 24.61 0.66 57.93
C GLY A 144 24.42 -0.27 56.73
N GLU A 145 24.92 -1.50 56.85
CA GLU A 145 24.86 -2.50 55.77
C GLU A 145 23.42 -2.80 55.36
N TYR A 146 23.12 -2.68 54.06
CA TYR A 146 21.88 -3.20 53.50
C TYR A 146 22.02 -4.71 53.27
N ASP A 147 20.96 -5.46 53.53
CA ASP A 147 20.90 -6.91 53.25
C ASP A 147 20.84 -7.15 51.73
N SER A 148 22.01 -7.18 51.09
CA SER A 148 22.14 -7.25 49.64
C SER A 148 23.24 -8.22 49.21
N LYS A 149 22.89 -9.50 49.18
CA LYS A 149 23.69 -10.50 48.46
C LYS A 149 23.52 -10.33 46.95
N PRO A 150 24.54 -10.60 46.12
CA PRO A 150 24.38 -10.64 44.67
C PRO A 150 23.20 -11.55 44.28
N TRP A 151 22.30 -11.04 43.45
CA TRP A 151 21.15 -11.79 42.93
C TRP A 151 21.18 -11.79 41.39
N PRO A 152 22.06 -12.57 40.76
CA PRO A 152 22.13 -12.57 39.30
C PRO A 152 20.79 -13.04 38.72
N HIS A 153 20.20 -12.24 37.84
CA HIS A 153 18.92 -12.54 37.20
C HIS A 153 18.85 -11.89 35.81
N CYS A 154 17.86 -12.31 35.03
CA CYS A 154 17.39 -11.56 33.86
C CYS A 154 15.88 -11.34 33.97
N ASP A 155 15.39 -10.35 33.24
CA ASP A 155 14.01 -9.88 33.30
C ASP A 155 13.26 -10.09 31.98
N GLN A 156 13.65 -11.13 31.25
CA GLN A 156 12.92 -11.65 30.12
C GLN A 156 12.73 -13.16 30.27
N ALA A 157 11.48 -13.60 30.22
CA ALA A 157 11.15 -15.01 30.21
C ALA A 157 11.72 -15.74 28.98
N PRO A 158 12.23 -16.99 29.10
CA PRO A 158 12.77 -17.76 27.98
C PRO A 158 11.76 -18.05 26.85
N GLU A 159 10.45 -17.97 27.10
CA GLU A 159 9.43 -18.13 26.06
C GLU A 159 9.24 -16.87 25.21
N ARG A 160 9.75 -15.71 25.66
CA ARG A 160 9.75 -14.49 24.85
C ARG A 160 10.94 -14.55 23.89
N GLN A 161 10.62 -14.68 22.61
CA GLN A 161 11.63 -14.75 21.56
C GLN A 161 12.16 -13.36 21.17
N GLY A 162 13.47 -13.27 20.97
CA GLY A 162 14.14 -12.06 20.49
C GLY A 162 14.23 -10.94 21.53
N LEU A 163 14.47 -9.71 21.07
CA LEU A 163 14.55 -8.53 21.91
C LEU A 163 13.14 -8.02 22.24
N ALA A 164 12.60 -8.34 23.42
CA ALA A 164 11.23 -7.99 23.79
C ALA A 164 11.13 -6.81 24.77
N CYS A 165 12.21 -6.47 25.48
CA CYS A 165 12.25 -5.30 26.35
C CYS A 165 13.71 -4.84 26.58
N VAL A 166 13.91 -3.52 26.66
CA VAL A 166 15.21 -2.90 26.93
C VAL A 166 15.02 -1.95 28.09
N GLN A 167 15.71 -2.20 29.20
CA GLN A 167 15.58 -1.41 30.41
C GLN A 167 16.50 -0.19 30.37
N GLY A 168 16.11 0.87 31.08
CA GLY A 168 16.88 2.11 31.15
C GLY A 168 17.03 2.68 32.55
N ILE A 169 18.22 3.24 32.81
CA ILE A 169 18.54 4.03 33.99
C ILE A 169 19.03 5.40 33.54
N VAL A 170 18.28 6.45 33.87
CA VAL A 170 18.76 7.84 33.81
C VAL A 170 19.51 8.14 35.09
N ASN A 171 20.80 8.40 34.96
CA ASN A 171 21.69 8.57 36.10
C ASN A 171 21.70 10.03 36.56
N LEU A 172 21.31 10.32 37.81
CA LEU A 172 21.27 11.70 38.34
C LEU A 172 22.43 12.01 39.30
N SER A 173 23.11 10.99 39.81
CA SER A 173 24.30 11.07 40.67
C SER A 173 25.51 10.41 40.00
N GLU A 174 26.73 10.65 40.50
CA GLU A 174 27.90 9.91 40.03
C GLU A 174 27.76 8.40 40.30
N SER A 175 28.19 7.57 39.34
CA SER A 175 28.30 6.12 39.49
C SER A 175 29.66 5.68 38.95
N GLY A 176 30.72 5.90 39.73
CA GLY A 176 32.06 5.39 39.48
C GLY A 176 32.24 3.90 39.84
N PRO A 177 33.49 3.40 39.80
CA PRO A 177 33.80 1.99 40.06
C PRO A 177 33.49 1.52 41.48
N ASP A 178 33.66 2.40 42.47
CA ASP A 178 33.45 2.12 43.90
C ASP A 178 32.05 2.56 44.39
N ASP A 179 31.24 3.15 43.49
CA ASP A 179 29.90 3.63 43.77
C ASP A 179 28.84 2.55 43.52
N GLY A 180 27.68 2.70 44.16
CA GLY A 180 26.56 1.81 43.93
C GLY A 180 26.00 1.95 42.51
N GLY A 181 25.58 0.85 41.90
CA GLY A 181 24.93 0.88 40.59
C GLY A 181 24.69 -0.48 39.95
N LEU A 182 24.49 -0.47 38.63
CA LEU A 182 24.18 -1.67 37.85
C LEU A 182 25.44 -2.49 37.57
N VAL A 183 25.37 -3.80 37.85
CA VAL A 183 26.35 -4.80 37.41
C VAL A 183 25.70 -5.64 36.32
N VAL A 184 26.41 -5.86 35.22
CA VAL A 184 25.95 -6.65 34.05
C VAL A 184 26.98 -7.72 33.70
N MET A 185 26.53 -8.85 33.15
CA MET A 185 27.37 -9.94 32.66
C MET A 185 27.58 -9.80 31.15
N LYS A 186 28.46 -8.87 30.76
CA LYS A 186 28.70 -8.44 29.37
C LYS A 186 28.71 -9.62 28.39
N GLY A 187 27.81 -9.54 27.40
CA GLY A 187 27.65 -10.50 26.32
C GLY A 187 26.68 -11.65 26.63
N SER A 188 26.11 -11.69 27.83
CA SER A 188 25.19 -12.76 28.25
C SER A 188 23.89 -12.77 27.43
N ALA A 189 23.39 -11.60 26.99
CA ALA A 189 22.19 -11.49 26.16
C ALA A 189 22.30 -12.24 24.82
N ALA A 190 23.49 -12.25 24.21
CA ALA A 190 23.73 -12.96 22.94
C ALA A 190 23.72 -14.49 23.09
N LEU A 191 23.94 -14.97 24.32
CA LEU A 191 23.95 -16.39 24.68
C LEU A 191 22.64 -16.85 25.34
N PHE A 192 21.67 -15.95 25.53
CA PHE A 192 20.42 -16.22 26.23
C PHE A 192 19.68 -17.45 25.67
N ASP A 193 19.41 -17.47 24.37
CA ASP A 193 18.68 -18.58 23.73
C ASP A 193 19.47 -19.89 23.86
N LYS A 194 20.79 -19.83 23.65
CA LYS A 194 21.69 -20.98 23.77
C LYS A 194 21.71 -21.55 25.20
N PHE A 195 21.74 -20.68 26.21
CA PHE A 195 21.75 -21.09 27.62
C PHE A 195 20.49 -21.89 27.97
N PHE A 196 19.30 -21.42 27.55
CA PHE A 196 18.03 -22.11 27.82
C PHE A 196 17.78 -23.32 26.93
N GLU A 197 18.41 -23.42 25.76
CA GLU A 197 18.45 -24.64 24.96
C GLU A 197 19.26 -25.75 25.65
N GLU A 198 20.42 -25.41 26.25
CA GLU A 198 21.27 -26.35 26.97
C GLU A 198 20.76 -26.66 28.39
N ASN A 199 20.10 -25.69 29.02
CA ASN A 199 19.57 -25.77 30.40
C ASN A 199 18.06 -25.49 30.41
N PRO A 200 17.23 -26.40 29.85
CA PRO A 200 15.79 -26.19 29.77
C PRO A 200 15.17 -26.12 31.17
N VAL A 201 14.37 -25.09 31.40
CA VAL A 201 13.60 -24.90 32.64
C VAL A 201 12.54 -26.01 32.73
N THR A 202 12.74 -26.98 33.63
CA THR A 202 11.83 -28.13 33.81
C THR A 202 11.22 -28.15 35.22
N GLY A 203 9.89 -28.34 35.30
CA GLY A 203 9.14 -28.45 36.56
C GLY A 203 8.46 -27.16 37.03
N PRO A 204 7.62 -27.23 38.09
CA PRO A 204 6.98 -26.05 38.67
C PRO A 204 8.04 -25.19 39.38
N MET A 205 8.23 -23.98 38.87
CA MET A 205 9.17 -23.00 39.45
C MET A 205 8.43 -22.11 40.45
N PRO A 206 8.71 -22.20 41.77
CA PRO A 206 7.97 -21.45 42.80
C PRO A 206 8.02 -19.93 42.62
N TRP A 207 9.11 -19.42 42.05
CA TRP A 207 9.26 -17.98 41.78
C TRP A 207 8.43 -17.52 40.59
N ARG A 208 8.03 -18.40 39.68
CA ARG A 208 7.40 -18.03 38.40
C ARG A 208 5.88 -17.87 38.52
N THR A 209 5.50 -16.87 39.29
CA THR A 209 4.11 -16.46 39.47
C THR A 209 3.68 -15.49 38.36
N ALA A 210 2.38 -15.18 38.26
CA ALA A 210 1.90 -14.14 37.33
C ALA A 210 2.62 -12.79 37.54
N LYS A 211 2.99 -12.47 38.80
CA LYS A 211 3.77 -11.27 39.15
C LYS A 211 5.24 -11.35 38.74
N HIS A 212 5.84 -12.54 38.65
CA HIS A 212 7.28 -12.69 38.38
C HIS A 212 7.50 -13.51 37.10
N LYS A 213 6.60 -13.33 36.13
CA LYS A 213 6.57 -14.12 34.89
C LYS A 213 7.89 -14.01 34.11
N ASP A 214 8.43 -12.80 34.06
CA ASP A 214 9.60 -12.42 33.28
C ASP A 214 10.92 -12.48 34.06
N PHE A 215 10.87 -12.79 35.36
CA PHE A 215 12.06 -12.90 36.21
C PHE A 215 12.66 -14.31 36.17
N HIS A 216 13.96 -14.43 35.92
CA HIS A 216 14.70 -15.68 36.03
C HIS A 216 15.98 -15.51 36.86
N PRO A 217 16.10 -16.15 38.03
CA PRO A 217 17.32 -16.11 38.84
C PRO A 217 18.36 -17.11 38.33
N PHE A 218 19.64 -16.76 38.43
CA PHE A 218 20.77 -17.61 38.10
C PHE A 218 21.49 -18.11 39.36
N SER A 219 22.08 -19.30 39.27
CA SER A 219 22.94 -19.89 40.29
C SER A 219 24.42 -19.65 39.98
N ASP A 220 25.30 -19.85 40.96
CA ASP A 220 26.75 -19.72 40.77
C ASP A 220 27.29 -20.60 39.62
N LYS A 221 26.69 -21.77 39.39
CA LYS A 221 27.04 -22.66 38.27
C LYS A 221 26.72 -22.05 36.91
N ASP A 222 25.60 -21.31 36.83
CA ASP A 222 25.19 -20.66 35.59
C ASP A 222 26.15 -19.50 35.28
N LEU A 223 26.61 -18.77 36.31
CA LEU A 223 27.63 -17.74 36.17
C LEU A 223 28.93 -18.31 35.60
N ASP A 224 29.36 -19.47 36.09
CA ASP A 224 30.55 -20.16 35.57
C ASP A 224 30.36 -20.57 34.11
N TRP A 225 29.17 -21.04 33.71
CA TRP A 225 28.87 -21.34 32.30
C TRP A 225 29.03 -20.10 31.42
N TYR A 226 28.52 -18.93 31.84
CA TYR A 226 28.69 -17.69 31.06
C TYR A 226 30.15 -17.25 31.00
N ARG A 227 30.93 -17.40 32.07
CA ARG A 227 32.38 -17.11 32.08
C ARG A 227 33.15 -17.99 31.10
N GLU A 228 32.85 -19.29 31.06
CA GLU A 228 33.45 -20.23 30.11
C GLU A 228 33.13 -19.89 28.65
N HIS A 229 32.02 -19.18 28.41
CA HIS A 229 31.62 -18.69 27.10
C HIS A 229 32.09 -17.24 26.80
N GLY A 230 33.01 -16.71 27.60
CA GLY A 230 33.67 -15.42 27.34
C GLY A 230 32.90 -14.20 27.83
N CYS A 231 31.87 -14.37 28.66
CA CYS A 231 31.18 -13.26 29.32
C CYS A 231 31.92 -12.80 30.58
N GLU A 232 31.85 -11.51 30.86
CA GLU A 232 32.57 -10.86 31.97
C GLU A 232 31.61 -10.01 32.81
N LEU A 233 31.78 -10.05 34.13
CA LEU A 233 31.03 -9.18 35.04
C LEU A 233 31.62 -7.78 35.04
N ILE A 234 30.80 -6.79 34.73
CA ILE A 234 31.19 -5.39 34.67
C ILE A 234 30.24 -4.56 35.53
N LYS A 235 30.83 -3.76 36.43
CA LYS A 235 30.13 -2.65 37.07
C LYS A 235 30.03 -1.51 36.06
N VAL A 236 28.81 -1.16 35.66
CA VAL A 236 28.58 -0.09 34.69
C VAL A 236 28.82 1.25 35.36
N CYS A 237 29.73 2.05 34.81
CA CYS A 237 30.03 3.40 35.28
C CYS A 237 29.32 4.46 34.42
N ALA A 238 28.74 5.47 35.08
CA ALA A 238 27.98 6.53 34.43
C ALA A 238 28.13 7.84 35.20
N GLU A 239 28.15 8.96 34.48
CA GLU A 239 28.16 10.31 35.04
C GLU A 239 26.72 10.82 35.23
N PRO A 240 26.49 11.89 36.02
CA PRO A 240 25.20 12.57 36.06
C PRO A 240 24.79 13.05 34.67
N GLY A 241 23.59 12.64 34.24
CA GLY A 241 23.03 12.95 32.93
C GLY A 241 23.28 11.91 31.85
N ASP A 242 23.92 10.78 32.17
CA ASP A 242 24.03 9.64 31.26
C ASP A 242 22.80 8.70 31.33
N LEU A 243 22.55 7.97 30.24
CA LEU A 243 21.54 6.92 30.16
C LEU A 243 22.22 5.56 29.98
N ILE A 244 21.95 4.63 30.89
CA ILE A 244 22.36 3.23 30.76
C ILE A 244 21.20 2.44 30.15
N LEU A 245 21.45 1.74 29.05
CA LEU A 245 20.50 0.82 28.43
C LEU A 245 21.02 -0.61 28.47
N TRP A 246 20.18 -1.58 28.81
CA TRP A 246 20.54 -3.00 28.72
C TRP A 246 19.36 -3.85 28.25
N ASP A 247 19.69 -4.91 27.52
CA ASP A 247 18.74 -5.93 27.09
C ASP A 247 18.16 -6.64 28.32
N SER A 248 16.84 -6.85 28.39
CA SER A 248 16.24 -7.57 29.53
C SER A 248 16.71 -9.03 29.64
N ARG A 249 17.32 -9.58 28.59
CA ARG A 249 17.99 -10.89 28.57
C ARG A 249 19.40 -10.86 29.19
N GLU A 250 20.01 -9.68 29.30
CA GLU A 250 21.32 -9.50 29.91
C GLU A 250 21.23 -9.85 31.40
N MET A 251 22.11 -10.73 31.88
CA MET A 251 22.17 -11.05 33.31
C MET A 251 22.72 -9.85 34.07
N HIS A 252 22.01 -9.42 35.11
CA HIS A 252 22.36 -8.22 35.86
C HIS A 252 21.86 -8.25 37.32
N TRP A 253 22.34 -7.30 38.12
CA TRP A 253 21.81 -6.96 39.45
C TRP A 253 22.29 -5.57 39.90
N ALA A 254 21.70 -5.05 40.99
CA ALA A 254 22.15 -3.82 41.62
C ALA A 254 23.16 -4.12 42.74
N GLN A 255 24.24 -3.34 42.77
CA GLN A 255 25.27 -3.39 43.80
C GLN A 255 25.29 -2.07 44.59
N PHE A 256 25.49 -2.15 45.90
CA PHE A 256 25.76 -1.00 46.76
C PHE A 256 27.26 -0.69 46.75
N GLY A 257 27.61 0.59 46.79
CA GLY A 257 29.01 1.04 46.81
C GLY A 257 29.50 1.37 48.21
N ASP A 258 30.82 1.54 48.32
CA ASP A 258 31.52 1.89 49.55
C ASP A 258 31.70 3.41 49.71
N SER A 259 31.26 4.19 48.72
CA SER A 259 31.40 5.64 48.72
C SER A 259 30.36 6.36 49.60
N ASP A 260 30.66 7.62 49.90
CA ASP A 260 29.82 8.53 50.68
C ASP A 260 28.78 9.30 49.83
N LEU A 261 28.53 8.89 48.59
CA LEU A 261 27.61 9.56 47.68
C LEU A 261 26.19 9.02 47.79
N ILE A 262 25.20 9.92 47.76
CA ILE A 262 23.80 9.53 47.61
C ILE A 262 23.57 9.12 46.15
N ARG A 263 23.28 7.84 45.93
CA ARG A 263 22.92 7.33 44.62
C ARG A 263 21.49 7.77 44.30
N THR A 264 21.32 8.48 43.20
CA THR A 264 20.01 8.94 42.73
C THR A 264 19.86 8.60 41.25
N ILE A 265 18.87 7.78 40.93
CA ILE A 265 18.58 7.38 39.55
C ILE A 265 17.08 7.31 39.30
N VAL A 266 16.71 7.44 38.03
CA VAL A 266 15.35 7.23 37.53
C VAL A 266 15.35 6.04 36.60
N TYR A 267 14.52 5.04 36.92
CA TYR A 267 14.25 3.95 36.00
C TYR A 267 13.24 4.43 34.94
N ALA A 268 13.57 4.20 33.68
CA ALA A 268 12.71 4.57 32.56
C ALA A 268 12.91 3.58 31.42
N THR A 269 11.92 2.74 31.19
CA THR A 269 11.92 1.75 30.11
C THR A 269 10.86 2.13 29.10
N TYR A 270 11.21 2.10 27.81
CA TYR A 270 10.30 2.45 26.73
C TYR A 270 10.17 1.29 25.76
N THR A 271 8.95 1.07 25.27
CA THR A 271 8.67 0.11 24.19
C THR A 271 7.72 0.74 23.17
N PRO A 272 7.68 0.24 21.92
CA PRO A 272 6.72 0.70 20.93
C PRO A 272 5.28 0.69 21.45
N ALA A 273 4.56 1.79 21.26
CA ALA A 273 3.17 1.90 21.68
C ALA A 273 2.26 0.85 21.01
N ALA A 274 2.63 0.42 19.80
CA ALA A 274 1.95 -0.61 19.01
C ALA A 274 1.98 -2.02 19.64
N TRP A 275 2.85 -2.28 20.62
CA TRP A 275 2.92 -3.58 21.29
C TRP A 275 1.90 -3.73 22.43
N MET A 276 1.27 -2.62 22.84
CA MET A 276 0.31 -2.60 23.93
C MET A 276 -1.08 -2.97 23.42
N SER A 277 -1.68 -4.01 24.01
CA SER A 277 -3.07 -4.37 23.73
C SER A 277 -4.05 -3.33 24.28
N ASP A 278 -5.29 -3.30 23.79
CA ASP A 278 -6.30 -2.39 24.33
C ASP A 278 -6.65 -2.70 25.80
N GLU A 279 -6.54 -3.97 26.21
CA GLU A 279 -6.71 -4.41 27.59
C GLU A 279 -5.57 -3.89 28.48
N ASP A 280 -4.31 -4.07 28.05
CA ASP A 280 -3.14 -3.53 28.76
C ASP A 280 -3.20 -2.00 28.83
N ARG A 281 -3.70 -1.34 27.78
CA ARG A 281 -3.88 0.12 27.75
C ARG A 281 -4.90 0.59 28.78
N ALA A 282 -6.03 -0.11 28.90
CA ALA A 282 -7.05 0.20 29.90
C ALA A 282 -6.51 0.01 31.32
N ALA A 283 -5.80 -1.11 31.58
CA ALA A 283 -5.16 -1.37 32.87
C ALA A 283 -4.10 -0.31 33.19
N LYS A 284 -3.27 0.08 32.22
CA LYS A 284 -2.25 1.12 32.40
C LYS A 284 -2.86 2.48 32.71
N LYS A 285 -3.97 2.82 32.05
CA LYS A 285 -4.70 4.06 32.29
C LYS A 285 -5.24 4.12 33.72
N GLU A 286 -5.81 3.03 34.22
CA GLU A 286 -6.26 2.94 35.62
C GLU A 286 -5.11 3.14 36.61
N LEU A 287 -3.98 2.47 36.37
CA LEU A 287 -2.77 2.62 37.21
C LEU A 287 -2.22 4.06 37.17
N PHE A 288 -2.26 4.72 36.02
CA PHE A 288 -1.87 6.13 35.89
C PHE A 288 -2.81 7.06 36.67
N GLU A 289 -4.13 6.83 36.62
CA GLU A 289 -5.13 7.62 37.34
C GLU A 289 -5.04 7.43 38.85
N ASN A 290 -4.62 6.25 39.32
CA ASN A 290 -4.38 5.92 40.72
C ASN A 290 -2.98 6.28 41.23
N HIS A 291 -2.10 6.81 40.36
CA HIS A 291 -0.69 7.14 40.64
C HIS A 291 0.14 5.95 41.13
N GLU A 292 -0.10 4.77 40.57
CA GLU A 292 0.54 3.52 40.98
C GLU A 292 1.71 3.13 40.07
N THR A 293 2.70 2.47 40.66
CA THR A 293 3.86 1.94 39.92
C THR A 293 3.48 0.75 39.05
N THR A 294 4.31 0.50 38.04
CA THR A 294 4.23 -0.71 37.19
C THR A 294 5.58 -1.42 37.21
N THR A 295 5.62 -2.59 36.58
CA THR A 295 6.90 -3.23 36.23
C THR A 295 7.66 -2.41 35.20
N HIS A 296 8.88 -2.85 34.86
CA HIS A 296 9.65 -2.27 33.79
C HIS A 296 9.05 -2.52 32.40
N TRP A 297 8.06 -3.39 32.25
CA TRP A 297 7.39 -3.66 30.98
C TRP A 297 6.34 -2.57 30.67
N PRO A 298 6.55 -1.69 29.68
CA PRO A 298 5.64 -0.57 29.48
C PRO A 298 4.34 -0.96 28.81
N HIS A 299 4.29 -2.06 28.06
CA HIS A 299 3.19 -2.44 27.18
C HIS A 299 2.39 -3.67 27.64
N THR A 300 2.87 -4.40 28.65
CA THR A 300 2.24 -5.65 29.13
C THR A 300 2.78 -6.01 30.51
N ASN A 301 2.30 -7.10 31.11
CA ASN A 301 2.70 -7.56 32.45
C ASN A 301 2.61 -6.42 33.50
N LEU A 302 1.52 -5.67 33.41
CA LEU A 302 1.26 -4.51 34.26
C LEU A 302 0.66 -5.00 35.58
N TYR A 303 1.43 -4.87 36.66
CA TYR A 303 0.90 -5.03 38.01
C TYR A 303 1.51 -3.98 38.94
N THR A 304 0.73 -3.64 39.96
CA THR A 304 1.07 -2.65 40.98
C THR A 304 1.69 -3.30 42.21
N HIS A 305 2.50 -2.52 42.94
CA HIS A 305 2.96 -2.86 44.29
C HIS A 305 1.96 -2.48 45.39
N GLY A 306 0.84 -1.84 45.02
CA GLY A 306 -0.16 -1.34 45.96
C GLY A 306 0.38 -0.17 46.80
N LYS A 307 -0.30 0.09 47.92
CA LYS A 307 0.10 1.10 48.90
C LYS A 307 1.06 0.51 49.93
N ALA A 308 1.95 1.34 50.48
CA ALA A 308 2.85 1.04 51.56
C ALA A 308 2.05 0.63 52.80
N THR A 309 2.52 -0.42 53.45
CA THR A 309 1.94 -0.95 54.68
C THR A 309 3.05 -1.16 55.70
N ILE A 310 2.78 -0.76 56.94
CA ILE A 310 3.63 -1.04 58.10
C ILE A 310 3.04 -2.19 58.91
N ASN A 311 3.90 -2.97 59.55
CA ASN A 311 3.46 -4.01 60.46
C ASN A 311 3.32 -3.41 61.87
N VAL A 312 2.09 -3.37 62.39
CA VAL A 312 1.79 -2.94 63.76
C VAL A 312 1.16 -4.13 64.49
N ASP A 313 1.82 -4.60 65.54
CA ASP A 313 1.37 -5.74 66.36
C ASP A 313 1.08 -7.05 65.59
N GLY A 314 1.75 -7.26 64.45
CA GLY A 314 1.60 -8.47 63.61
C GLY A 314 0.60 -8.34 62.46
N GLU A 315 -0.16 -7.23 62.38
CA GLU A 315 -1.06 -6.93 61.26
C GLU A 315 -0.46 -5.89 60.31
N GLU A 316 -0.65 -6.10 59.00
CA GLU A 316 -0.28 -5.10 57.98
C GLU A 316 -1.35 -4.02 57.91
N VAL A 317 -0.99 -2.80 58.31
CA VAL A 317 -1.84 -1.61 58.23
C VAL A 317 -1.24 -0.60 57.25
N PRO A 318 -2.04 0.22 56.56
CA PRO A 318 -1.51 1.26 55.67
C PRO A 318 -0.51 2.19 56.39
N ASP A 319 0.61 2.50 55.73
CA ASP A 319 1.60 3.44 56.26
C ASP A 319 0.95 4.83 56.39
N PRO A 320 0.98 5.47 57.58
CA PRO A 320 0.47 6.83 57.77
C PRO A 320 1.12 7.89 56.86
N LEU A 321 2.30 7.61 56.31
CA LEU A 321 3.02 8.47 55.37
C LEU A 321 2.60 8.28 53.91
N GLU A 322 1.78 7.27 53.61
CA GLU A 322 1.29 6.98 52.26
C GLU A 322 0.57 8.19 51.63
N ARG A 323 0.75 8.36 50.32
CA ARG A 323 0.15 9.46 49.55
C ARG A 323 -0.78 8.91 48.48
N GLU A 324 -1.93 9.55 48.34
CA GLU A 324 -2.87 9.23 47.24
C GLU A 324 -2.51 9.93 45.93
N GLU A 325 -1.77 11.03 46.01
CA GLU A 325 -1.35 11.84 44.87
C GLU A 325 0.08 12.35 45.05
N PRO A 326 0.79 12.64 43.95
CA PRO A 326 2.13 13.20 44.02
C PRO A 326 2.12 14.58 44.69
N LEU A 327 3.17 14.87 45.45
CA LEU A 327 3.35 16.14 46.15
C LEU A 327 3.38 17.31 45.16
N THR A 328 4.10 17.15 44.06
CA THR A 328 4.09 18.10 42.95
C THR A 328 3.51 17.39 41.73
N LYS A 329 2.30 17.80 41.32
CA LYS A 329 1.61 17.20 40.19
C LYS A 329 2.28 17.58 38.86
N PRO A 330 2.49 16.62 37.95
CA PRO A 330 2.97 16.91 36.61
C PRO A 330 1.90 17.66 35.79
N GLU A 331 2.34 18.48 34.84
CA GLU A 331 1.44 19.05 33.84
C GLU A 331 1.01 17.95 32.85
N LYS A 332 -0.30 17.73 32.71
CA LYS A 332 -0.87 16.71 31.81
C LYS A 332 -0.81 17.15 30.35
N THR A 333 0.40 17.32 29.83
CA THR A 333 0.65 17.59 28.42
C THR A 333 0.28 16.38 27.56
N GLU A 334 0.00 16.60 26.28
CA GLU A 334 -0.30 15.52 25.34
C GLU A 334 0.83 14.49 25.25
N LYS A 335 2.09 14.96 25.21
CA LYS A 335 3.28 14.11 25.20
C LYS A 335 3.32 13.16 26.41
N LEU A 336 3.05 13.69 27.60
CA LEU A 336 2.98 12.90 28.83
C LEU A 336 1.88 11.85 28.74
N LEU A 337 0.67 12.23 28.32
CA LEU A 337 -0.47 11.32 28.22
C LEU A 337 -0.24 10.21 27.17
N LYS A 338 0.45 10.52 26.06
CA LYS A 338 0.89 9.56 25.04
C LYS A 338 1.91 8.57 25.60
N LEU A 339 2.97 9.05 26.24
CA LEU A 339 3.98 8.19 26.90
C LEU A 339 3.37 7.32 28.01
N ALA A 340 2.43 7.87 28.78
CA ALA A 340 1.70 7.13 29.79
C ALA A 340 0.77 6.05 29.23
N GLY A 341 0.44 6.11 27.93
CA GLY A 341 -0.51 5.22 27.27
C GLY A 341 -1.99 5.55 27.57
N VAL A 342 -2.27 6.71 28.19
CA VAL A 342 -3.62 7.15 28.60
C VAL A 342 -4.46 7.57 27.41
N ILE A 343 -3.86 8.30 26.49
CA ILE A 343 -4.41 8.56 25.16
C ILE A 343 -3.68 7.64 24.18
N PRO A 344 -4.37 7.11 23.17
CA PRO A 344 -3.68 6.39 22.11
C PRO A 344 -2.62 7.34 21.53
N VAL A 345 -1.38 6.88 21.47
CA VAL A 345 -0.42 7.45 20.53
C VAL A 345 -1.09 7.22 19.18
N ASP A 346 -1.47 8.31 18.49
CA ASP A 346 -2.32 8.25 17.32
C ASP A 346 -1.88 7.08 16.46
N ALA A 347 -2.68 6.01 16.42
CA ALA A 347 -2.35 4.83 15.64
C ALA A 347 -2.22 5.17 14.15
N ALA A 348 -2.57 6.40 13.76
CA ALA A 348 -2.09 7.04 12.55
C ALA A 348 -0.55 6.92 12.43
N HIS A 349 0.27 7.43 13.34
CA HIS A 349 1.71 7.52 13.12
C HIS A 349 2.43 6.14 13.10
N HIS A 350 1.96 5.09 13.79
CA HIS A 350 2.49 3.72 13.67
C HIS A 350 1.91 2.96 12.46
N GLU A 351 0.71 3.30 12.00
CA GLU A 351 0.25 2.94 10.65
C GLU A 351 0.90 3.81 9.57
N TYR A 352 1.77 4.78 9.91
CA TYR A 352 2.54 5.61 8.97
C TYR A 352 4.04 5.30 8.94
N ALA A 353 4.66 4.90 10.06
CA ALA A 353 6.06 4.47 10.10
C ALA A 353 6.22 2.98 9.73
N VAL A 354 5.31 2.12 10.21
CA VAL A 354 5.25 0.74 9.70
C VAL A 354 4.81 0.76 8.25
N THR A 355 3.95 1.67 7.77
CA THR A 355 3.71 1.76 6.31
C THR A 355 4.82 2.46 5.55
N LYS A 356 5.69 3.29 6.13
CA LYS A 356 6.86 3.76 5.36
C LYS A 356 7.81 2.60 5.05
N ASP A 357 7.98 1.64 5.96
CA ASP A 357 8.80 0.44 5.71
C ASP A 357 8.02 -0.78 5.18
N SER A 358 6.72 -0.88 5.41
CA SER A 358 5.84 -1.95 4.92
C SER A 358 5.12 -1.59 3.62
N ALA A 359 4.87 -0.31 3.31
CA ALA A 359 4.48 0.13 1.96
C ALA A 359 5.72 0.23 1.05
N GLN A 360 6.92 0.47 1.60
CA GLN A 360 8.17 0.22 0.85
C GLN A 360 8.43 -1.27 0.56
N ASN A 361 7.71 -2.20 1.21
CA ASN A 361 7.82 -3.64 0.99
C ASN A 361 6.51 -4.33 0.50
N ALA A 362 5.39 -3.62 0.38
CA ALA A 362 4.14 -4.17 -0.15
C ALA A 362 4.20 -4.14 -1.68
N PRO A 363 3.90 -5.25 -2.40
CA PRO A 363 3.97 -5.27 -3.85
C PRO A 363 3.17 -4.12 -4.48
N ALA A 364 3.75 -3.43 -5.46
CA ALA A 364 3.15 -2.25 -6.10
C ALA A 364 1.65 -2.46 -6.39
N GLY A 365 0.81 -1.47 -6.09
CA GLY A 365 -0.64 -1.56 -6.32
C GLY A 365 -1.44 -2.34 -5.26
N THR A 366 -0.80 -2.90 -4.22
CA THR A 366 -1.50 -3.50 -3.08
C THR A 366 -1.90 -2.39 -2.10
N VAL A 367 -3.21 -2.15 -1.93
CA VAL A 367 -3.72 -0.98 -1.20
C VAL A 367 -4.82 -1.34 -0.20
N LYS A 368 -5.00 -0.52 0.85
CA LYS A 368 -6.12 -0.67 1.80
C LYS A 368 -7.36 0.00 1.20
N LEU A 369 -8.25 -0.79 0.60
CA LEU A 369 -9.43 -0.30 -0.11
C LEU A 369 -10.63 -0.04 0.82
N VAL A 370 -10.73 -0.81 1.90
CA VAL A 370 -11.81 -0.66 2.90
C VAL A 370 -11.21 -0.50 4.28
N GLU A 371 -11.66 0.52 5.00
CA GLU A 371 -11.21 0.84 6.35
C GLU A 371 -12.41 1.27 7.18
N ASP A 372 -12.59 0.70 8.37
CA ASP A 372 -13.74 0.94 9.26
C ASP A 372 -15.11 0.80 8.58
N GLY A 373 -15.19 -0.12 7.61
CA GLY A 373 -16.39 -0.38 6.80
C GLY A 373 -16.61 0.61 5.65
N GLU A 374 -15.80 1.66 5.54
CA GLU A 374 -15.84 2.69 4.51
C GLU A 374 -14.86 2.42 3.36
N ILE A 375 -15.22 2.88 2.16
CA ILE A 375 -14.35 2.76 0.98
C ILE A 375 -13.38 3.94 0.96
N VAL A 376 -12.08 3.62 0.94
CA VAL A 376 -11.00 4.60 0.75
C VAL A 376 -10.96 5.01 -0.73
N LEU A 377 -10.86 6.31 -0.98
CA LEU A 377 -10.77 6.88 -2.31
C LEU A 377 -9.33 6.82 -2.79
N ILE A 378 -9.05 5.95 -3.78
CA ILE A 378 -7.70 5.75 -4.32
C ILE A 378 -7.71 5.99 -5.84
N PRO A 379 -6.81 6.82 -6.40
CA PRO A 379 -5.89 7.70 -5.69
C PRO A 379 -6.63 8.73 -4.83
N THR A 380 -6.00 9.17 -3.76
CA THR A 380 -6.63 10.13 -2.85
C THR A 380 -6.79 11.49 -3.54
N PRO A 381 -7.98 12.12 -3.47
CA PRO A 381 -8.20 13.45 -4.03
C PRO A 381 -7.42 14.52 -3.25
N SER A 382 -6.79 15.44 -3.97
CA SER A 382 -6.12 16.63 -3.41
C SER A 382 -7.15 17.66 -2.94
N PRO A 383 -6.83 18.54 -1.95
CA PRO A 383 -7.67 19.70 -1.62
C PRO A 383 -7.77 20.74 -2.74
N ASP A 384 -6.94 20.65 -3.80
CA ASP A 384 -6.98 21.55 -4.95
C ASP A 384 -8.30 21.42 -5.76
N PRO A 385 -9.08 22.50 -5.93
CA PRO A 385 -10.29 22.50 -6.76
C PRO A 385 -10.05 22.16 -8.24
N ARG A 386 -8.80 22.21 -8.71
CA ARG A 386 -8.40 21.89 -10.09
C ARG A 386 -8.06 20.41 -10.28
N ASP A 387 -7.97 19.64 -9.20
CA ASP A 387 -7.81 18.19 -9.25
C ASP A 387 -8.96 17.56 -10.08
N PRO A 388 -8.66 16.80 -11.15
CA PRO A 388 -9.66 16.11 -11.97
C PRO A 388 -10.53 15.08 -11.20
N LEU A 389 -10.05 14.52 -10.08
CA LEU A 389 -10.83 13.63 -9.23
C LEU A 389 -11.99 14.35 -8.51
N ASN A 390 -11.83 15.66 -8.26
CA ASN A 390 -12.83 16.52 -7.62
C ASN A 390 -13.92 17.00 -8.58
N LEU A 391 -13.86 16.63 -9.87
CA LEU A 391 -14.90 17.00 -10.83
C LEU A 391 -16.28 16.48 -10.40
N PRO A 392 -17.36 17.26 -10.64
CA PRO A 392 -18.70 16.78 -10.36
C PRO A 392 -19.06 15.62 -11.30
N GLN A 393 -19.88 14.69 -10.80
CA GLN A 393 -20.18 13.44 -11.49
C GLN A 393 -20.76 13.64 -12.90
N TRP A 394 -21.56 14.70 -13.10
CA TRP A 394 -22.12 15.02 -14.42
C TRP A 394 -21.02 15.40 -15.43
N GLN A 395 -19.97 16.12 -15.02
CA GLN A 395 -18.83 16.45 -15.90
C GLN A 395 -18.04 15.20 -16.24
N LYS A 396 -17.81 14.31 -15.27
CA LYS A 396 -17.12 13.02 -15.52
C LYS A 396 -17.86 12.18 -16.57
N TRP A 397 -19.19 12.16 -16.51
CA TRP A 397 -20.02 11.47 -17.51
C TRP A 397 -20.00 12.15 -18.89
N VAL A 398 -20.02 13.49 -18.94
CA VAL A 398 -19.88 14.24 -20.20
C VAL A 398 -18.53 13.95 -20.86
N ILE A 399 -17.44 13.96 -20.08
CA ILE A 399 -16.09 13.60 -20.56
C ILE A 399 -16.11 12.16 -21.09
N SER A 400 -16.55 11.20 -20.28
CA SER A 400 -16.57 9.77 -20.65
C SER A 400 -17.39 9.51 -21.92
N THR A 401 -18.54 10.18 -22.07
CA THR A 401 -19.39 10.06 -23.26
C THR A 401 -18.72 10.69 -24.49
N THR A 402 -18.08 11.85 -24.33
CA THR A 402 -17.37 12.53 -25.43
C THR A 402 -16.19 11.69 -25.92
N LEU A 403 -15.40 11.13 -25.00
CA LEU A 403 -14.32 10.18 -25.32
C LEU A 403 -14.87 8.91 -25.99
N GLY A 404 -16.01 8.40 -25.51
CA GLY A 404 -16.70 7.25 -26.10
C GLY A 404 -17.13 7.52 -27.55
N VAL A 405 -17.74 8.67 -27.83
CA VAL A 405 -18.12 9.07 -29.20
C VAL A 405 -16.88 9.25 -30.09
N PHE A 406 -15.79 9.80 -29.56
CA PHE A 406 -14.51 9.85 -30.27
C PHE A 406 -14.02 8.44 -30.63
N ALA A 407 -14.12 7.49 -29.71
CA ALA A 407 -13.74 6.11 -29.94
C ALA A 407 -14.64 5.41 -30.98
N VAL A 408 -15.95 5.66 -30.95
CA VAL A 408 -16.91 5.20 -31.96
C VAL A 408 -16.47 5.64 -33.36
N LEU A 409 -16.23 6.94 -33.55
CA LEU A 409 -15.83 7.49 -34.85
C LEU A 409 -14.47 6.96 -35.29
N SER A 410 -13.49 6.93 -34.37
CA SER A 410 -12.15 6.42 -34.64
C SER A 410 -12.18 4.99 -35.16
N VAL A 411 -12.84 4.08 -34.44
CA VAL A 411 -12.92 2.66 -34.84
C VAL A 411 -13.74 2.47 -36.11
N LEU A 412 -14.87 3.17 -36.26
CA LEU A 412 -15.68 3.09 -37.48
C LEU A 412 -14.89 3.54 -38.71
N MET A 413 -14.16 4.65 -38.61
CA MET A 413 -13.43 5.20 -39.75
C MET A 413 -12.21 4.36 -40.13
N THR A 414 -11.53 3.79 -39.14
CA THR A 414 -10.34 2.94 -39.36
C THR A 414 -10.71 1.51 -39.77
N SER A 415 -11.72 0.89 -39.15
CA SER A 415 -12.03 -0.54 -39.34
C SER A 415 -13.44 -0.84 -39.86
N GLY A 416 -14.34 0.14 -39.93
CA GLY A 416 -15.74 -0.02 -40.35
C GLY A 416 -15.97 -0.01 -41.88
N MET A 417 -14.91 0.02 -42.69
CA MET A 417 -15.02 0.07 -44.16
C MET A 417 -15.31 -1.31 -44.81
N GLY A 418 -15.29 -2.40 -44.03
CA GLY A 418 -15.55 -3.77 -44.52
C GLY A 418 -16.82 -3.92 -45.38
N PRO A 419 -17.99 -3.40 -44.97
CA PRO A 419 -19.24 -3.53 -45.75
C PRO A 419 -19.23 -2.81 -47.11
N ILE A 420 -18.32 -1.84 -47.32
CA ILE A 420 -18.33 -0.95 -48.49
C ILE A 420 -17.05 -1.09 -49.34
N ILE A 421 -16.15 -2.00 -48.96
CA ILE A 421 -14.85 -2.18 -49.62
C ILE A 421 -14.98 -2.62 -51.09
N THR A 422 -16.00 -3.42 -51.40
CA THR A 422 -16.29 -3.90 -52.77
C THR A 422 -16.72 -2.76 -53.69
N THR A 423 -17.55 -1.84 -53.19
CA THR A 423 -17.95 -0.61 -53.90
C THR A 423 -16.76 0.29 -54.20
N ILE A 424 -15.85 0.44 -53.24
CA ILE A 424 -14.62 1.24 -53.41
C ILE A 424 -13.65 0.54 -54.38
N SER A 425 -13.54 -0.78 -54.30
CA SER A 425 -12.72 -1.58 -55.21
C SER A 425 -13.20 -1.45 -56.65
N ALA A 426 -14.51 -1.52 -56.88
CA ALA A 426 -15.10 -1.29 -58.20
C ALA A 426 -14.78 0.12 -58.74
N TYR A 427 -14.83 1.14 -57.88
CA TYR A 427 -14.50 2.52 -58.27
C TYR A 427 -13.03 2.67 -58.72
N TYR A 428 -12.09 1.99 -58.07
CA TYR A 428 -10.67 1.99 -58.46
C TYR A 428 -10.31 0.89 -59.47
N GLY A 429 -11.28 0.37 -60.21
CA GLY A 429 -11.05 -0.62 -61.29
C GLY A 429 -10.60 -2.00 -60.80
N GLY A 430 -10.98 -2.40 -59.59
CA GLY A 430 -10.67 -3.72 -59.03
C GLY A 430 -9.22 -3.88 -58.58
N ASN A 431 -8.49 -2.78 -58.38
CA ASN A 431 -7.09 -2.84 -57.96
C ASN A 431 -6.94 -3.63 -56.64
N PRO A 432 -6.11 -4.70 -56.58
CA PRO A 432 -5.88 -5.48 -55.37
C PRO A 432 -5.41 -4.64 -54.17
N ARG A 433 -4.71 -3.53 -54.42
CA ARG A 433 -4.28 -2.56 -53.39
C ARG A 433 -5.44 -1.85 -52.69
N THR A 434 -6.68 -2.02 -53.14
CA THR A 434 -7.84 -1.51 -52.39
C THR A 434 -7.94 -2.16 -51.00
N ASN A 435 -7.48 -3.41 -50.85
CA ASN A 435 -7.42 -4.08 -49.55
C ASN A 435 -6.45 -3.40 -48.56
N ASP A 436 -5.49 -2.62 -49.05
CA ASP A 436 -4.57 -1.84 -48.23
C ASP A 436 -5.33 -0.80 -47.38
N LEU A 437 -6.49 -0.30 -47.87
CA LEU A 437 -7.38 0.62 -47.15
C LEU A 437 -7.94 0.00 -45.86
N MET A 438 -7.96 -1.31 -45.72
CA MET A 438 -8.38 -2.00 -44.49
C MET A 438 -7.19 -2.40 -43.61
N THR A 439 -6.01 -2.58 -44.23
CA THR A 439 -4.89 -3.24 -43.60
C THR A 439 -3.93 -2.25 -42.95
N TYR A 440 -3.39 -1.28 -43.69
CA TYR A 440 -2.45 -0.28 -43.15
C TYR A 440 -3.03 0.58 -42.02
N PRO A 441 -4.30 1.00 -42.05
CA PRO A 441 -4.89 1.78 -40.96
C PRO A 441 -4.72 1.17 -39.57
N THR A 442 -4.77 -0.16 -39.45
CA THR A 442 -4.55 -0.85 -38.16
C THR A 442 -3.11 -0.72 -37.62
N LEU A 443 -2.11 -0.71 -38.51
CA LEU A 443 -0.71 -0.46 -38.17
C LEU A 443 -0.52 0.98 -37.70
N PHE A 444 -1.06 1.96 -38.45
CA PHE A 444 -0.98 3.37 -38.09
C PHE A 444 -1.71 3.69 -36.79
N MET A 445 -2.79 2.96 -36.47
CA MET A 445 -3.46 3.06 -35.18
C MET A 445 -2.54 2.68 -34.01
N GLY A 446 -1.73 1.62 -34.16
CA GLY A 446 -0.71 1.24 -33.19
C GLY A 446 0.43 2.24 -33.07
N LEU A 447 0.95 2.73 -34.20
CA LEU A 447 2.00 3.75 -34.25
C LEU A 447 1.54 5.09 -33.63
N GLY A 448 0.28 5.46 -33.84
CA GLY A 448 -0.32 6.65 -33.26
C GLY A 448 -0.23 6.66 -31.74
N ASN A 449 -0.44 5.51 -31.08
CA ASN A 449 -0.31 5.39 -29.64
C ASN A 449 1.14 5.56 -29.14
N ILE A 450 2.11 5.02 -29.88
CA ILE A 450 3.55 5.14 -29.54
C ILE A 450 4.02 6.60 -29.60
N ILE A 451 3.40 7.42 -30.45
CA ILE A 451 3.77 8.84 -30.62
C ILE A 451 3.00 9.72 -29.62
N ALA A 452 1.68 9.58 -29.57
CA ALA A 452 0.83 10.56 -28.92
C ALA A 452 0.79 10.44 -27.39
N VAL A 453 0.91 9.26 -26.80
CA VAL A 453 0.91 9.14 -25.33
C VAL A 453 2.17 9.74 -24.70
N PRO A 454 3.40 9.52 -25.20
CA PRO A 454 4.57 10.28 -24.75
C PRO A 454 4.41 11.79 -24.88
N LEU A 455 3.82 12.25 -25.99
CA LEU A 455 3.47 13.67 -26.13
C LEU A 455 2.49 14.10 -25.04
N ALA A 456 1.47 13.29 -24.75
CA ALA A 456 0.47 13.60 -23.73
C ALA A 456 1.08 13.65 -22.31
N GLU A 457 2.13 12.88 -22.04
CA GLU A 457 2.90 12.97 -20.79
C GLU A 457 3.75 14.24 -20.71
N ALA A 458 4.26 14.73 -21.85
CA ALA A 458 5.06 15.95 -21.88
C ALA A 458 4.24 17.25 -21.88
N VAL A 459 3.14 17.32 -22.65
CA VAL A 459 2.39 18.57 -22.88
C VAL A 459 1.00 18.62 -22.22
N GLY A 460 0.47 17.48 -21.76
CA GLY A 460 -0.89 17.35 -21.22
C GLY A 460 -1.81 16.49 -22.11
N ARG A 461 -2.90 15.96 -21.53
CA ARG A 461 -3.86 15.10 -22.25
C ARG A 461 -4.71 15.92 -23.22
N ARG A 462 -5.11 17.14 -22.83
CA ARG A 462 -6.03 17.98 -23.60
C ARG A 462 -5.45 18.42 -24.95
N PRO A 463 -4.22 18.98 -25.06
CA PRO A 463 -3.64 19.34 -26.35
C PRO A 463 -3.58 18.16 -27.34
N VAL A 464 -3.19 16.99 -26.86
CA VAL A 464 -3.03 15.79 -27.69
C VAL A 464 -4.38 15.23 -28.13
N PHE A 465 -5.36 15.19 -27.22
CA PHE A 465 -6.71 14.74 -27.57
C PHE A 465 -7.37 15.67 -28.60
N LEU A 466 -7.29 16.99 -28.42
CA LEU A 466 -7.86 17.97 -29.36
C LEU A 466 -7.16 17.92 -30.72
N THR A 467 -5.83 17.77 -30.73
CA THR A 467 -5.07 17.61 -31.98
C THR A 467 -5.48 16.32 -32.69
N SER A 468 -5.72 15.24 -31.96
CA SER A 468 -6.18 13.97 -32.53
C SER A 468 -7.60 14.08 -33.12
N ALA A 469 -8.53 14.72 -32.42
CA ALA A 469 -9.87 15.00 -32.95
C ALA A 469 -9.84 15.89 -34.22
N LEU A 470 -8.91 16.85 -34.27
CA LEU A 470 -8.70 17.68 -35.46
C LEU A 470 -8.12 16.85 -36.62
N ILE A 471 -7.07 16.05 -36.38
CA ILE A 471 -6.47 15.17 -37.40
C ILE A 471 -7.50 14.17 -37.92
N LEU A 472 -8.33 13.60 -37.05
CA LEU A 472 -9.42 12.71 -37.47
C LEU A 472 -10.37 13.44 -38.44
N THR A 473 -10.77 14.67 -38.11
CA THR A 473 -11.66 15.48 -38.95
C THR A 473 -11.02 15.84 -40.29
N VAL A 474 -9.80 16.39 -40.27
CA VAL A 474 -9.09 16.80 -41.49
C VAL A 474 -8.75 15.58 -42.36
N GLY A 475 -8.32 14.48 -41.77
CA GLY A 475 -8.04 13.22 -42.47
C GLY A 475 -9.29 12.62 -43.12
N SER A 476 -10.45 12.77 -42.48
CA SER A 476 -11.75 12.39 -43.06
C SER A 476 -12.07 13.21 -44.32
N ILE A 477 -11.89 14.53 -44.24
CA ILE A 477 -12.09 15.43 -45.39
C ILE A 477 -11.12 15.10 -46.52
N TRP A 478 -9.86 14.81 -46.20
CA TRP A 478 -8.87 14.39 -47.17
C TRP A 478 -9.29 13.08 -47.86
N CYS A 479 -9.74 12.07 -47.12
CA CYS A 479 -10.23 10.82 -47.72
C CYS A 479 -11.43 11.06 -48.65
N ALA A 480 -12.38 11.91 -48.26
CA ALA A 480 -13.53 12.28 -49.09
C ALA A 480 -13.10 12.96 -50.41
N ALA A 481 -12.10 13.85 -50.34
CA ALA A 481 -11.59 14.62 -51.46
C ALA A 481 -10.52 13.89 -52.29
N SER A 482 -10.17 12.64 -51.92
CA SER A 482 -9.10 11.91 -52.58
C SER A 482 -9.41 11.59 -54.05
N GLY A 483 -8.49 11.96 -54.94
CA GLY A 483 -8.58 11.74 -56.38
C GLY A 483 -7.91 10.44 -56.87
N SER A 484 -7.08 9.80 -56.05
CA SER A 484 -6.34 8.58 -56.40
C SER A 484 -6.33 7.58 -55.24
N LEU A 485 -6.17 6.29 -55.54
CA LEU A 485 -6.10 5.24 -54.52
C LEU A 485 -4.92 5.47 -53.54
N ALA A 486 -3.77 5.92 -54.03
CA ALA A 486 -2.61 6.22 -53.18
C ALA A 486 -2.89 7.38 -52.21
N SER A 487 -3.54 8.45 -52.68
CA SER A 487 -3.94 9.58 -51.82
C SER A 487 -5.00 9.15 -50.79
N HIS A 488 -5.92 8.27 -51.17
CA HIS A 488 -6.91 7.71 -50.26
C HIS A 488 -6.27 6.85 -49.16
N ILE A 489 -5.33 5.97 -49.52
CA ILE A 489 -4.57 5.16 -48.54
C ILE A 489 -3.81 6.09 -47.57
N ALA A 490 -3.06 7.06 -48.10
CA ALA A 490 -2.31 8.01 -47.27
C ALA A 490 -3.21 8.81 -46.31
N GLY A 491 -4.36 9.29 -46.79
CA GLY A 491 -5.35 9.97 -45.95
C GLY A 491 -5.89 9.08 -44.82
N ARG A 492 -6.13 7.79 -45.11
CA ARG A 492 -6.58 6.81 -44.11
C ARG A 492 -5.49 6.46 -43.11
N ASP A 493 -4.24 6.41 -43.53
CA ASP A 493 -3.12 6.15 -42.62
C ASP A 493 -2.94 7.32 -41.64
N VAL A 494 -3.02 8.57 -42.13
CA VAL A 494 -2.94 9.78 -41.31
C VAL A 494 -4.11 9.89 -40.33
N LEU A 495 -5.35 9.65 -40.77
CA LEU A 495 -6.50 9.69 -39.85
C LEU A 495 -6.43 8.58 -38.80
N SER A 496 -5.81 7.44 -39.13
CA SER A 496 -5.70 6.30 -38.21
C SER A 496 -4.64 6.50 -37.13
N LEU A 497 -3.62 7.35 -37.35
CA LEU A 497 -2.72 7.80 -36.28
C LEU A 497 -3.50 8.47 -35.14
N ALA A 498 -4.49 9.29 -35.48
CA ALA A 498 -5.37 9.92 -34.51
C ALA A 498 -6.35 8.93 -33.88
N ALA A 499 -6.89 8.00 -34.67
CA ALA A 499 -7.80 6.96 -34.19
C ALA A 499 -7.18 6.09 -33.08
N GLY A 500 -5.84 5.91 -33.10
CA GLY A 500 -5.12 5.19 -32.05
C GLY A 500 -5.44 5.65 -30.63
N GLN A 501 -5.64 6.97 -30.45
CA GLN A 501 -5.87 7.59 -29.15
C GLN A 501 -7.15 7.13 -28.47
N SER A 502 -8.10 6.58 -29.23
CA SER A 502 -9.31 5.98 -28.67
C SER A 502 -9.01 4.80 -27.75
N GLU A 503 -7.90 4.09 -27.97
CA GLU A 503 -7.59 2.85 -27.26
C GLU A 503 -6.59 3.04 -26.11
N ALA A 504 -5.74 4.07 -26.13
CA ALA A 504 -4.77 4.33 -25.07
C ALA A 504 -5.06 5.61 -24.27
N LEU A 505 -5.17 6.76 -24.96
CA LEU A 505 -5.35 8.05 -24.31
C LEU A 505 -6.74 8.21 -23.67
N CYS A 506 -7.80 7.71 -24.32
CA CYS A 506 -9.16 7.82 -23.78
C CYS A 506 -9.34 7.03 -22.47
N PRO A 507 -8.95 5.74 -22.38
CA PRO A 507 -8.95 5.01 -21.11
C PRO A 507 -8.08 5.67 -20.03
N LEU A 508 -6.93 6.25 -20.40
CA LEU A 508 -6.05 6.97 -19.48
C LEU A 508 -6.76 8.18 -18.84
N ILE A 509 -7.44 9.01 -19.65
CA ILE A 509 -8.22 10.16 -19.14
C ILE A 509 -9.36 9.68 -18.22
N ILE A 510 -10.07 8.60 -18.58
CA ILE A 510 -11.17 8.05 -17.76
C ILE A 510 -10.66 7.58 -16.39
N GLN A 511 -9.47 6.98 -16.36
CA GLN A 511 -8.83 6.56 -15.12
C GLN A 511 -8.42 7.74 -14.26
N GLU A 512 -7.85 8.80 -14.84
CA GLU A 512 -7.36 9.97 -14.10
C GLU A 512 -8.49 10.74 -13.37
N ILE A 513 -9.74 10.59 -13.83
CA ILE A 513 -10.92 11.25 -13.24
C ILE A 513 -11.77 10.33 -12.33
N HIS A 514 -11.47 9.03 -12.22
CA HIS A 514 -12.24 8.07 -11.41
C HIS A 514 -11.37 7.27 -10.44
N PHE A 515 -11.98 6.82 -9.34
CA PHE A 515 -11.30 6.05 -8.29
C PHE A 515 -11.23 4.54 -8.62
N ILE A 516 -10.31 3.82 -8.00
CA ILE A 516 -10.06 2.38 -8.20
C ILE A 516 -11.33 1.54 -7.98
N HIS A 517 -12.11 1.81 -6.93
CA HIS A 517 -13.29 1.02 -6.58
C HIS A 517 -14.42 1.06 -7.64
N GLU A 518 -14.44 2.08 -8.50
CA GLU A 518 -15.42 2.20 -9.59
C GLU A 518 -14.78 2.06 -10.98
N ARG A 519 -13.47 1.85 -11.06
CA ARG A 519 -12.71 1.92 -12.31
C ARG A 519 -13.20 0.93 -13.37
N SER A 520 -13.55 -0.30 -12.98
CA SER A 520 -14.01 -1.32 -13.94
C SER A 520 -15.34 -0.93 -14.57
N SER A 521 -16.30 -0.49 -13.77
CA SER A 521 -17.62 -0.08 -14.27
C SER A 521 -17.53 1.13 -15.22
N ARG A 522 -16.65 2.10 -14.95
CA ARG A 522 -16.47 3.28 -15.82
C ARG A 522 -15.83 2.93 -17.15
N LEU A 523 -14.78 2.10 -17.13
CA LEU A 523 -14.17 1.60 -18.37
C LEU A 523 -15.13 0.69 -19.16
N ALA A 524 -15.95 -0.11 -18.47
CA ALA A 524 -16.97 -0.94 -19.12
C ALA A 524 -18.02 -0.10 -19.84
N TRP A 525 -18.47 1.02 -19.24
CA TRP A 525 -19.37 1.97 -19.91
C TRP A 525 -18.73 2.61 -21.14
N PHE A 526 -17.47 3.01 -21.05
CA PHE A 526 -16.73 3.54 -22.20
C PHE A 526 -16.66 2.52 -23.34
N SER A 527 -16.25 1.28 -23.05
CA SER A 527 -16.23 0.20 -24.04
C SER A 527 -17.63 -0.09 -24.59
N ALA A 528 -18.68 -0.05 -23.76
CA ALA A 528 -20.04 -0.26 -24.20
C ALA A 528 -20.52 0.86 -25.16
N ILE A 529 -20.24 2.13 -24.86
CA ILE A 529 -20.56 3.26 -25.76
C ILE A 529 -19.84 3.07 -27.10
N GLN A 530 -18.55 2.73 -27.06
CA GLN A 530 -17.74 2.47 -28.25
C GLN A 530 -18.33 1.33 -29.11
N SER A 531 -18.58 0.17 -28.50
CA SER A 531 -19.11 -1.00 -29.19
C SER A 531 -20.52 -0.79 -29.74
N ILE A 532 -21.44 -0.23 -28.95
CA ILE A 532 -22.82 0.01 -29.37
C ILE A 532 -22.85 1.02 -30.52
N GLY A 533 -22.13 2.13 -30.38
CA GLY A 533 -22.06 3.15 -31.42
C GLY A 533 -21.39 2.63 -32.69
N SER A 534 -20.28 1.90 -32.58
CA SER A 534 -19.57 1.34 -33.73
C SER A 534 -20.43 0.31 -34.48
N ALA A 535 -21.10 -0.60 -33.76
CA ALA A 535 -22.00 -1.59 -34.38
C ALA A 535 -23.18 -0.91 -35.08
N ALA A 536 -23.85 0.05 -34.42
CA ALA A 536 -24.97 0.78 -35.01
C ALA A 536 -24.57 1.56 -36.27
N LEU A 537 -23.43 2.26 -36.25
CA LEU A 537 -22.95 3.03 -37.40
C LEU A 537 -22.38 2.13 -38.52
N THR A 538 -21.84 0.95 -38.18
CA THR A 538 -21.41 -0.03 -39.19
C THR A 538 -22.61 -0.59 -39.94
N ILE A 539 -23.72 -0.86 -39.25
CA ILE A 539 -24.99 -1.24 -39.90
C ILE A 539 -25.48 -0.10 -40.79
N ALA A 540 -25.49 1.14 -40.29
CA ALA A 540 -25.91 2.31 -41.07
C ALA A 540 -25.02 2.57 -42.30
N THR A 541 -23.73 2.25 -42.24
CA THR A 541 -22.74 2.48 -43.30
C THR A 541 -23.14 1.84 -44.63
N ALA A 542 -23.64 0.60 -44.61
CA ALA A 542 -24.05 -0.08 -45.83
C ALA A 542 -25.19 0.66 -46.55
N TYR A 543 -26.20 1.12 -45.81
CA TYR A 543 -27.33 1.88 -46.34
C TYR A 543 -26.90 3.28 -46.82
N LEU A 544 -26.06 3.95 -46.03
CA LEU A 544 -25.61 5.31 -46.31
C LEU A 544 -24.78 5.38 -47.61
N VAL A 545 -23.88 4.42 -47.82
CA VAL A 545 -23.08 4.35 -49.05
C VAL A 545 -23.92 3.96 -50.26
N GLN A 546 -24.94 3.12 -50.08
CA GLN A 546 -25.86 2.79 -51.16
C GLN A 546 -26.66 4.01 -51.64
N SER A 547 -27.06 4.91 -50.73
CA SER A 547 -27.86 6.09 -51.07
C SER A 547 -27.04 7.31 -51.51
N LEU A 548 -25.93 7.60 -50.83
CA LEU A 548 -25.16 8.85 -51.00
C LEU A 548 -23.75 8.64 -51.55
N GLY A 549 -23.29 7.40 -51.65
CA GLY A 549 -21.93 7.04 -52.07
C GLY A 549 -20.89 7.11 -50.96
N TRP A 550 -19.73 6.50 -51.20
CA TRP A 550 -18.65 6.36 -50.21
C TRP A 550 -17.93 7.67 -49.88
N ARG A 551 -17.97 8.68 -50.75
CA ARG A 551 -17.38 10.00 -50.46
C ARG A 551 -18.18 10.76 -49.41
N TRP A 552 -19.51 10.72 -49.52
CA TRP A 552 -20.40 11.32 -48.52
C TRP A 552 -20.38 10.56 -47.19
N TRP A 553 -20.05 9.28 -47.19
CA TRP A 553 -19.74 8.55 -45.95
C TRP A 553 -18.62 9.25 -45.16
N TYR A 554 -17.48 9.53 -45.79
CA TYR A 554 -16.43 10.33 -45.15
C TYR A 554 -16.88 11.75 -44.81
N GLY A 555 -17.64 12.41 -45.69
CA GLY A 555 -18.13 13.78 -45.47
C GLY A 555 -19.03 13.90 -44.24
N ILE A 556 -19.95 12.95 -44.03
CA ILE A 556 -20.85 12.94 -42.87
C ILE A 556 -20.06 12.70 -41.59
N PHE A 557 -19.15 11.72 -41.58
CA PHE A 557 -18.32 11.48 -40.39
C PHE A 557 -17.33 12.61 -40.11
N ALA A 558 -16.87 13.33 -41.13
CA ALA A 558 -16.09 14.56 -40.95
C ALA A 558 -16.89 15.68 -40.28
N ILE A 559 -18.17 15.85 -40.63
CA ILE A 559 -19.05 16.83 -39.96
C ILE A 559 -19.24 16.44 -38.50
N ILE A 560 -19.55 15.17 -38.24
CA ILE A 560 -19.77 14.67 -36.87
C ILE A 560 -18.47 14.79 -36.05
N SER A 561 -17.31 14.45 -36.60
CA SER A 561 -16.02 14.60 -35.93
C SER A 561 -15.65 16.07 -35.71
N GLY A 562 -16.02 16.97 -36.62
CA GLY A 562 -15.82 18.41 -36.47
C GLY A 562 -16.67 19.00 -35.35
N VAL A 563 -17.94 18.59 -35.25
CA VAL A 563 -18.80 18.93 -34.10
C VAL A 563 -18.21 18.37 -32.81
N LEU A 564 -17.75 17.12 -32.83
CA LEU A 564 -17.10 16.49 -31.69
C LEU A 564 -15.84 17.23 -31.25
N PHE A 565 -15.02 17.74 -32.18
CA PHE A 565 -13.87 18.58 -31.87
C PHE A 565 -14.29 19.85 -31.12
N LEU A 566 -15.33 20.54 -31.59
CA LEU A 566 -15.86 21.74 -30.91
C LEU A 566 -16.40 21.43 -29.52
N VAL A 567 -17.17 20.35 -29.39
CA VAL A 567 -17.70 19.87 -28.11
C VAL A 567 -16.56 19.52 -27.15
N SER A 568 -15.56 18.78 -27.64
CA SER A 568 -14.37 18.39 -26.87
C SER A 568 -13.58 19.61 -26.40
N PHE A 569 -13.45 20.63 -27.26
CA PHE A 569 -12.77 21.88 -26.93
C PHE A 569 -13.42 22.58 -25.73
N ILE A 570 -14.75 22.57 -25.64
CA ILE A 570 -15.50 23.24 -24.58
C ILE A 570 -15.62 22.37 -23.32
N LEU A 571 -15.93 21.07 -23.47
CA LEU A 571 -16.39 20.22 -22.38
C LEU A 571 -15.34 19.25 -21.80
N VAL A 572 -14.20 19.03 -22.47
CA VAL A 572 -13.16 18.09 -22.01
C VAL A 572 -11.95 18.85 -21.48
N PRO A 573 -11.91 19.21 -20.19
CA PRO A 573 -10.78 19.93 -19.62
C PRO A 573 -9.56 19.02 -19.45
N GLU A 574 -8.42 19.61 -19.09
CA GLU A 574 -7.19 18.86 -18.78
C GLU A 574 -7.38 17.92 -17.58
N SER A 575 -6.87 16.69 -17.73
CA SER A 575 -6.91 15.61 -16.73
C SER A 575 -5.53 15.24 -16.17
N LEU A 576 -4.44 15.67 -16.80
CA LEU A 576 -3.11 15.48 -16.24
C LEU A 576 -2.97 16.25 -14.93
N TYR A 577 -2.72 15.54 -13.84
CA TYR A 577 -2.46 16.11 -12.51
C TYR A 577 -1.27 15.39 -11.87
N GLN A 578 -0.28 16.16 -11.40
CA GLN A 578 0.89 15.59 -10.72
C GLN A 578 0.50 15.19 -9.29
N ARG A 579 0.65 13.90 -8.99
CA ARG A 579 0.34 13.33 -7.67
C ARG A 579 1.61 12.79 -7.01
N PRO A 580 1.73 12.89 -5.68
CA PRO A 580 2.74 12.15 -4.94
C PRO A 580 2.46 10.65 -5.02
N THR A 581 3.51 9.83 -4.88
CA THR A 581 3.39 8.37 -4.83
C THR A 581 2.39 7.92 -3.77
N ASP A 582 2.39 8.56 -2.60
CA ASP A 582 1.54 8.24 -1.45
C ASP A 582 0.04 8.37 -1.75
N ALA A 583 -0.35 9.19 -2.73
CA ALA A 583 -1.73 9.29 -3.17
C ALA A 583 -2.24 8.00 -3.82
N PHE A 584 -1.35 7.22 -4.46
CA PHE A 584 -1.69 5.92 -5.04
C PHE A 584 -1.81 4.81 -3.99
N ASP A 585 -1.29 5.03 -2.78
CA ASP A 585 -1.43 4.15 -1.62
C ASP A 585 -2.65 4.51 -0.75
N GLY A 586 -3.42 5.54 -1.13
CA GLY A 586 -4.61 5.98 -0.41
C GLY A 586 -4.33 6.96 0.73
N GLN A 587 -3.17 7.63 0.73
CA GLN A 587 -2.72 8.54 1.78
C GLN A 587 -2.62 10.00 1.23
N VAL A 588 -2.91 11.03 2.05
CA VAL A 588 -2.69 12.46 1.71
C VAL A 588 -2.11 13.18 2.90
N HIS A 589 -0.94 13.80 2.72
CA HIS A 589 -0.40 14.74 3.69
C HIS A 589 -1.16 16.06 3.58
N VAL A 590 -1.86 16.48 4.64
CA VAL A 590 -2.50 17.79 4.72
C VAL A 590 -1.76 18.59 5.78
N GLN A 591 -1.09 19.68 5.38
CA GLN A 591 -0.43 20.60 6.30
C GLN A 591 -1.42 21.69 6.74
N HIS A 592 -1.82 21.76 8.01
CA HIS A 592 -2.57 22.92 8.55
C HIS A 592 -1.58 23.96 9.08
N GLU A 593 -1.86 25.27 8.91
CA GLU A 593 -0.94 26.32 9.36
C GLU A 593 -0.76 26.27 10.88
N GLY A 594 0.39 25.74 11.34
CA GLY A 594 0.77 25.64 12.75
C GLY A 594 0.63 24.25 13.40
N GLU A 595 0.20 23.21 12.67
CA GLU A 595 0.09 21.83 13.14
C GLU A 595 0.87 20.85 12.24
N ASP A 596 1.30 19.72 12.81
CA ASP A 596 2.05 18.67 12.12
C ASP A 596 1.29 18.09 10.91
N LEU A 597 2.03 17.49 9.96
CA LEU A 597 1.50 16.84 8.76
C LEU A 597 0.52 15.70 9.13
N ALA A 598 -0.77 16.01 9.17
CA ALA A 598 -1.82 15.01 9.37
C ALA A 598 -2.05 14.27 8.05
N VAL A 599 -1.83 12.97 8.05
CA VAL A 599 -2.14 12.17 6.86
C VAL A 599 -3.60 11.72 6.92
N ILE A 600 -4.44 12.36 6.11
CA ILE A 600 -5.87 12.08 6.08
C ILE A 600 -6.16 11.12 4.92
N ARG A 601 -6.74 9.94 5.22
CA ARG A 601 -7.27 9.05 4.18
C ARG A 601 -8.67 9.50 3.78
N ALA A 602 -8.81 9.97 2.55
CA ALA A 602 -10.12 10.37 2.03
C ALA A 602 -11.00 9.13 1.85
N THR A 603 -12.18 9.13 2.49
CA THR A 603 -13.18 8.07 2.32
C THR A 603 -14.39 8.59 1.56
N ARG A 604 -15.31 7.70 1.20
CA ARG A 604 -16.56 8.10 0.54
C ARG A 604 -17.40 9.07 1.39
N LYS A 605 -17.40 8.89 2.71
CA LYS A 605 -18.12 9.75 3.67
C LYS A 605 -17.33 10.98 4.07
N HIS A 606 -16.04 10.83 4.33
CA HIS A 606 -15.15 11.91 4.75
C HIS A 606 -14.23 12.27 3.60
N ARG A 607 -14.68 13.18 2.74
CA ARG A 607 -13.86 13.74 1.66
C ARG A 607 -12.99 14.87 2.20
N VAL A 608 -11.81 15.04 1.60
CA VAL A 608 -10.95 16.20 1.84
C VAL A 608 -11.70 17.47 1.44
N GLU A 609 -11.75 18.45 2.34
CA GLU A 609 -12.37 19.74 2.04
C GLU A 609 -11.53 20.51 1.01
N LEU A 610 -12.21 21.26 0.14
CA LEU A 610 -11.54 22.04 -0.90
C LEU A 610 -10.91 23.29 -0.28
N ASP A 611 -9.60 23.46 -0.48
CA ASP A 611 -8.88 24.61 0.01
C ASP A 611 -8.84 25.71 -1.06
N PHE A 612 -9.68 26.74 -0.87
CA PHE A 612 -9.73 27.92 -1.73
C PHE A 612 -8.77 29.03 -1.29
N THR A 613 -8.05 28.85 -0.18
CA THR A 613 -7.07 29.81 0.34
C THR A 613 -5.70 29.62 -0.31
N ARG A 614 -5.21 28.37 -0.40
CA ARG A 614 -3.95 28.03 -1.06
C ARG A 614 -4.10 27.79 -2.55
N TYR A 615 -5.23 27.22 -2.98
CA TYR A 615 -5.46 26.88 -4.39
C TYR A 615 -6.50 27.77 -5.05
N GLN A 616 -6.25 28.04 -6.32
CA GLN A 616 -7.12 28.87 -7.14
C GLN A 616 -8.35 28.09 -7.62
N PRO A 617 -9.56 28.67 -7.59
CA PRO A 617 -10.76 27.99 -8.03
C PRO A 617 -10.70 27.61 -9.52
N ARG A 618 -11.39 26.54 -9.88
CA ARG A 618 -11.52 26.10 -11.28
C ARG A 618 -12.48 27.02 -12.03
N THR A 619 -11.94 27.89 -12.86
CA THR A 619 -12.74 28.79 -13.71
C THR A 619 -12.96 28.22 -15.11
N ILE A 620 -13.97 28.73 -15.83
CA ILE A 620 -14.19 28.40 -17.25
C ILE A 620 -12.95 28.77 -18.08
N ARG A 621 -12.34 29.93 -17.82
CA ARG A 621 -11.11 30.38 -18.50
C ARG A 621 -9.95 29.41 -18.29
N HIS A 622 -9.78 28.89 -17.07
CA HIS A 622 -8.80 27.84 -16.78
C HIS A 622 -9.11 26.54 -17.54
N SER A 623 -10.37 26.12 -17.56
CA SER A 623 -10.80 24.88 -18.23
C SER A 623 -10.68 24.96 -19.77
N LEU A 624 -10.88 26.15 -20.35
CA LEU A 624 -10.74 26.38 -21.79
C LEU A 624 -9.29 26.51 -22.27
N LYS A 625 -8.34 26.81 -21.38
CA LYS A 625 -6.92 26.89 -21.72
C LYS A 625 -6.48 25.56 -22.35
N VAL A 626 -5.74 25.61 -23.46
CA VAL A 626 -5.26 24.38 -24.12
C VAL A 626 -4.04 23.82 -23.39
N PHE A 627 -3.09 24.68 -23.00
CA PHE A 627 -1.86 24.31 -22.33
C PHE A 627 -1.83 24.82 -20.88
N HIS A 628 -1.69 23.91 -19.92
CA HIS A 628 -1.74 24.23 -18.48
C HIS A 628 -0.36 24.48 -17.84
N GLY A 629 0.74 24.24 -18.55
CA GLY A 629 2.11 24.51 -18.10
C GLY A 629 3.15 24.38 -19.21
N PRO A 630 4.44 24.59 -18.92
CA PRO A 630 5.52 24.35 -19.87
C PRO A 630 5.65 22.86 -20.20
N ALA A 631 5.96 22.55 -21.45
CA ALA A 631 6.14 21.18 -21.92
C ALA A 631 7.37 20.52 -21.27
N LYS A 632 7.19 19.35 -20.66
CA LYS A 632 8.25 18.56 -20.03
C LYS A 632 8.74 17.46 -20.98
N TRP A 633 9.50 17.83 -22.00
CA TRP A 633 9.95 16.91 -23.07
C TRP A 633 10.80 15.72 -22.57
N SER A 634 11.50 15.85 -21.44
CA SER A 634 12.24 14.75 -20.83
C SER A 634 11.32 13.58 -20.45
N VAL A 635 10.09 13.86 -20.00
CA VAL A 635 9.10 12.85 -19.60
C VAL A 635 8.63 12.03 -20.80
N ALA A 636 8.56 12.63 -22.00
CA ALA A 636 8.25 11.88 -23.23
C ALA A 636 9.33 10.84 -23.56
N ILE A 637 10.61 11.19 -23.41
CA ILE A 637 11.73 10.26 -23.62
C ILE A 637 11.71 9.15 -22.56
N GLU A 638 11.46 9.52 -21.30
CA GLU A 638 11.28 8.57 -20.20
C GLU A 638 10.10 7.62 -20.45
N CYS A 639 9.01 8.10 -21.06
CA CYS A 639 7.86 7.27 -21.40
C CYS A 639 8.23 6.12 -22.36
N TRP A 640 9.03 6.37 -23.40
CA TRP A 640 9.55 5.28 -24.26
C TRP A 640 10.47 4.32 -23.51
N LYS A 641 11.32 4.83 -22.63
CA LYS A 641 12.13 3.97 -21.75
C LYS A 641 11.25 3.09 -20.86
N HIS A 642 10.20 3.65 -20.26
CA HIS A 642 9.25 2.92 -19.41
C HIS A 642 8.47 1.88 -20.22
N MET A 643 8.11 2.14 -21.48
CA MET A 643 7.52 1.12 -22.36
C MET A 643 8.48 -0.08 -22.54
N LEU A 644 9.76 0.18 -22.84
CA LEU A 644 10.76 -0.89 -23.01
C LEU A 644 11.04 -1.67 -21.72
N GLN A 645 10.84 -1.06 -20.55
CA GLN A 645 10.98 -1.74 -19.26
C GLN A 645 9.72 -2.55 -18.92
N CYS A 646 8.53 -1.95 -19.06
CA CYS A 646 7.27 -2.57 -18.66
C CYS A 646 6.91 -3.78 -19.51
N ILE A 647 7.33 -3.83 -20.78
CA ILE A 647 7.12 -5.02 -21.63
C ILE A 647 7.88 -6.26 -21.11
N LEU A 648 8.97 -6.07 -20.36
CA LEU A 648 9.72 -7.16 -19.75
C LEU A 648 9.08 -7.66 -18.44
N PHE A 649 8.03 -7.00 -17.94
CA PHE A 649 7.31 -7.46 -16.77
C PHE A 649 6.45 -8.67 -17.16
N PRO A 650 6.65 -9.85 -16.53
CA PRO A 650 5.98 -11.08 -16.96
C PRO A 650 4.45 -10.99 -16.99
N ASN A 651 3.87 -10.30 -16.01
CA ASN A 651 2.43 -10.06 -15.93
C ASN A 651 1.92 -9.13 -17.04
N ILE A 652 2.64 -8.06 -17.37
CA ILE A 652 2.27 -7.15 -18.46
C ILE A 652 2.45 -7.82 -19.81
N LEU A 653 3.56 -8.54 -20.03
CA LEU A 653 3.78 -9.31 -21.25
C LEU A 653 2.65 -10.31 -21.49
N TRP A 654 2.25 -11.03 -20.44
CA TRP A 654 1.11 -11.95 -20.51
C TRP A 654 -0.19 -11.26 -20.91
N ILE A 655 -0.50 -10.09 -20.34
CA ILE A 655 -1.71 -9.31 -20.70
C ILE A 655 -1.67 -8.82 -22.13
N VAL A 656 -0.51 -8.33 -22.58
CA VAL A 656 -0.31 -7.89 -23.96
C VAL A 656 -0.51 -9.06 -24.93
N LEU A 657 0.07 -10.23 -24.64
CA LEU A 657 -0.11 -11.44 -25.45
C LEU A 657 -1.58 -11.89 -25.47
N MET A 658 -2.24 -11.87 -24.31
CA MET A 658 -3.66 -12.19 -24.17
C MET A 658 -4.53 -11.33 -25.08
N ASN A 659 -4.37 -10.02 -24.98
CA ASN A 659 -5.11 -9.04 -25.77
C ASN A 659 -4.85 -9.22 -27.28
N SER A 660 -3.61 -9.53 -27.64
CA SER A 660 -3.20 -9.69 -29.03
C SER A 660 -3.77 -10.96 -29.66
N VAL A 661 -3.74 -12.08 -28.94
CA VAL A 661 -4.24 -13.37 -29.45
C VAL A 661 -5.76 -13.35 -29.58
N VAL A 662 -6.49 -12.88 -28.58
CA VAL A 662 -7.97 -12.84 -28.68
C VAL A 662 -8.43 -11.88 -29.79
N LEU A 663 -7.75 -10.74 -29.99
CA LEU A 663 -8.02 -9.86 -31.12
C LEU A 663 -7.72 -10.57 -32.46
N GLY A 664 -6.59 -11.27 -32.55
CA GLY A 664 -6.23 -12.04 -33.75
C GLY A 664 -7.28 -13.07 -34.13
N ILE A 665 -7.79 -13.82 -33.15
CA ILE A 665 -8.88 -14.80 -33.35
C ILE A 665 -10.17 -14.09 -33.77
N TYR A 666 -10.51 -12.98 -33.12
CA TYR A 666 -11.66 -12.17 -33.52
C TYR A 666 -11.54 -11.69 -34.98
N VAL A 667 -10.38 -11.18 -35.40
CA VAL A 667 -10.12 -10.74 -36.78
C VAL A 667 -10.25 -11.89 -37.79
N ILE A 668 -9.78 -13.09 -37.43
CA ILE A 668 -9.99 -14.29 -38.26
C ILE A 668 -11.49 -14.51 -38.48
N MET A 669 -12.28 -14.53 -37.41
CA MET A 669 -13.73 -14.74 -37.51
C MET A 669 -14.45 -13.62 -38.26
N VAL A 670 -14.09 -12.34 -38.03
CA VAL A 670 -14.61 -11.19 -38.78
C VAL A 670 -14.35 -11.35 -40.28
N THR A 671 -13.20 -11.90 -40.66
CA THR A 671 -12.84 -12.04 -42.07
C THR A 671 -13.62 -13.15 -42.78
N VAL A 672 -14.00 -14.21 -42.06
CA VAL A 672 -14.59 -15.42 -42.68
C VAL A 672 -16.10 -15.60 -42.45
N PHE A 673 -16.71 -14.97 -41.43
CA PHE A 673 -18.13 -15.21 -41.11
C PHE A 673 -19.07 -14.92 -42.29
N GLY A 674 -18.78 -13.84 -43.04
CA GLY A 674 -19.59 -13.42 -44.18
C GLY A 674 -19.55 -14.45 -45.32
N THR A 675 -18.38 -15.04 -45.58
CA THR A 675 -18.22 -16.10 -46.58
C THR A 675 -18.95 -17.38 -46.18
N ILE A 676 -18.92 -17.75 -44.89
CA ILE A 676 -19.61 -18.94 -44.39
C ILE A 676 -21.13 -18.76 -44.49
N LEU A 677 -21.67 -17.62 -44.06
CA LEU A 677 -23.11 -17.39 -44.03
C LEU A 677 -23.72 -17.18 -45.43
N THR A 678 -22.97 -16.62 -46.38
CA THR A 678 -23.46 -16.45 -47.77
C THR A 678 -23.37 -17.73 -48.58
N ALA A 679 -22.47 -18.66 -48.21
CA ALA A 679 -22.36 -19.94 -48.88
C ALA A 679 -23.56 -20.86 -48.58
N PRO A 680 -23.89 -21.81 -49.49
CA PRO A 680 -24.83 -22.89 -49.20
C PRO A 680 -24.37 -23.74 -48.01
N PRO A 681 -25.27 -24.20 -47.12
CA PRO A 681 -26.73 -24.15 -47.19
C PRO A 681 -27.38 -22.89 -46.60
N TYR A 682 -26.64 -22.01 -45.91
CA TYR A 682 -27.21 -20.88 -45.17
C TYR A 682 -27.77 -19.78 -46.07
N ASN A 683 -27.10 -19.46 -47.18
CA ASN A 683 -27.56 -18.52 -48.22
C ASN A 683 -28.07 -17.17 -47.67
N TYR A 684 -27.41 -16.62 -46.64
CA TYR A 684 -27.81 -15.33 -46.08
C TYR A 684 -27.66 -14.21 -47.12
N PRO A 685 -28.66 -13.32 -47.26
CA PRO A 685 -28.53 -12.17 -48.13
C PRO A 685 -27.45 -11.22 -47.58
N ALA A 686 -26.68 -10.59 -48.47
CA ALA A 686 -25.60 -9.67 -48.09
C ALA A 686 -26.10 -8.52 -47.18
N THR A 687 -27.36 -8.11 -47.33
CA THR A 687 -28.02 -7.10 -46.48
C THR A 687 -28.21 -7.55 -45.03
N ALA A 688 -28.32 -8.85 -44.76
CA ALA A 688 -28.48 -9.39 -43.41
C ALA A 688 -27.14 -9.56 -42.66
N LEU A 689 -26.00 -9.56 -43.37
CA LEU A 689 -24.68 -9.70 -42.73
C LEU A 689 -24.34 -8.57 -41.77
N GLY A 690 -24.84 -7.35 -42.04
CA GLY A 690 -24.69 -6.22 -41.12
C GLY A 690 -25.39 -6.47 -39.78
N LEU A 691 -26.56 -7.12 -39.80
CA LEU A 691 -27.35 -7.42 -38.59
C LEU A 691 -26.66 -8.40 -37.64
N VAL A 692 -25.77 -9.26 -38.16
CA VAL A 692 -24.95 -10.17 -37.35
C VAL A 692 -24.08 -9.40 -36.34
N GLN A 693 -23.63 -8.19 -36.69
CA GLN A 693 -22.91 -7.30 -35.77
C GLN A 693 -23.82 -6.64 -34.72
N GLY A 694 -25.14 -6.65 -34.91
CA GLY A 694 -26.10 -6.24 -33.88
C GLY A 694 -25.98 -7.05 -32.59
N GLY A 695 -25.47 -8.29 -32.67
CA GLY A 695 -25.14 -9.09 -31.48
C GLY A 695 -24.10 -8.43 -30.57
N GLN A 696 -23.23 -7.57 -31.10
CA GLN A 696 -22.24 -6.82 -30.31
C GLN A 696 -22.90 -5.82 -29.36
N ILE A 697 -24.05 -5.27 -29.73
CA ILE A 697 -24.86 -4.41 -28.85
C ILE A 697 -25.32 -5.21 -27.63
N VAL A 698 -25.82 -6.43 -27.84
CA VAL A 698 -26.25 -7.33 -26.76
C VAL A 698 -25.09 -7.68 -25.85
N VAL A 699 -23.94 -8.00 -26.45
CA VAL A 699 -22.69 -8.27 -25.72
C VAL A 699 -22.30 -7.09 -24.84
N SER A 700 -22.35 -5.85 -25.34
CA SER A 700 -22.04 -4.64 -24.57
C SER A 700 -23.02 -4.39 -23.42
N LEU A 701 -24.31 -4.66 -23.62
CA LEU A 701 -25.33 -4.56 -22.58
C LEU A 701 -25.12 -5.58 -21.44
N ILE A 702 -24.57 -6.75 -21.75
CA ILE A 702 -24.20 -7.79 -20.76
C ILE A 702 -22.87 -7.44 -20.08
N LEU A 703 -21.91 -6.88 -20.82
CA LEU A 703 -20.57 -6.53 -20.33
C LEU A 703 -20.61 -5.64 -19.09
N VAL A 704 -21.41 -4.57 -19.13
CA VAL A 704 -21.49 -3.54 -18.09
C VAL A 704 -21.91 -4.11 -16.71
N PRO A 705 -23.05 -4.82 -16.58
CA PRO A 705 -23.45 -5.39 -15.30
C PRO A 705 -22.53 -6.54 -14.85
N VAL A 706 -22.09 -7.40 -15.78
CA VAL A 706 -21.35 -8.63 -15.42
C VAL A 706 -19.88 -8.36 -15.11
N LEU A 707 -19.14 -7.70 -16.01
CA LEU A 707 -17.70 -7.47 -15.86
C LEU A 707 -17.38 -6.09 -15.29
N GLY A 708 -18.21 -5.08 -15.56
CA GLY A 708 -18.06 -3.75 -14.98
C GLY A 708 -18.43 -3.72 -13.50
N TYR A 709 -19.73 -3.60 -13.21
CA TYR A 709 -20.24 -3.53 -11.83
C TYR A 709 -19.99 -4.82 -11.04
N GLY A 710 -20.15 -5.99 -11.67
CA GLY A 710 -19.86 -7.28 -11.04
C GLY A 710 -18.38 -7.42 -10.66
N GLY A 711 -17.46 -6.94 -11.52
CA GLY A 711 -16.03 -6.92 -11.24
C GLY A 711 -15.66 -6.03 -10.07
N ASP A 712 -16.19 -4.79 -10.03
CA ASP A 712 -15.96 -3.86 -8.92
C ASP A 712 -16.53 -4.40 -7.59
N LYS A 713 -17.75 -4.94 -7.61
CA LYS A 713 -18.37 -5.56 -6.41
C LYS A 713 -17.61 -6.78 -5.91
N LEU A 714 -17.12 -7.63 -6.81
CA LEU A 714 -16.33 -8.80 -6.42
C LEU A 714 -15.00 -8.37 -5.77
N HIS A 715 -14.36 -7.35 -6.34
CA HIS A 715 -13.11 -6.80 -5.81
C HIS A 715 -13.31 -6.21 -4.41
N GLU A 716 -14.36 -5.41 -4.21
CA GLU A 716 -14.73 -4.87 -2.90
C GLU A 716 -15.06 -5.99 -1.89
N TYR A 717 -15.84 -7.00 -2.31
CA TYR A 717 -16.21 -8.12 -1.46
C TYR A 717 -15.00 -8.92 -0.98
N ILE A 718 -14.04 -9.20 -1.86
CA ILE A 718 -12.81 -9.91 -1.49
C ILE A 718 -11.95 -9.04 -0.55
N ALA A 719 -11.84 -7.73 -0.82
CA ALA A 719 -11.11 -6.82 0.05
C ALA A 719 -11.71 -6.78 1.48
N ARG A 720 -13.04 -6.69 1.60
CA ARG A 720 -13.75 -6.74 2.90
C ARG A 720 -13.48 -8.04 3.67
N ARG A 721 -13.29 -9.16 2.98
CA ARG A 721 -12.94 -10.46 3.60
C ARG A 721 -11.46 -10.58 3.99
N ARG A 722 -10.59 -9.70 3.49
CA ARG A 722 -9.15 -9.70 3.74
C ARG A 722 -8.71 -8.46 4.51
N ASN A 723 -9.42 -8.13 5.59
CA ASN A 723 -9.15 -6.98 6.46
C ASN A 723 -9.03 -5.64 5.69
N GLY A 724 -9.76 -5.49 4.59
CA GLY A 724 -9.76 -4.27 3.79
C GLY A 724 -8.66 -4.16 2.73
N VAL A 725 -7.75 -5.13 2.64
CA VAL A 725 -6.63 -5.11 1.68
C VAL A 725 -7.10 -5.58 0.30
N ALA A 726 -6.87 -4.76 -0.71
CA ALA A 726 -7.11 -5.06 -2.11
C ALA A 726 -5.80 -5.32 -2.85
N GLU A 727 -5.64 -6.55 -3.35
CA GLU A 727 -4.55 -6.92 -4.26
C GLU A 727 -5.07 -6.91 -5.71
N PRO A 728 -4.30 -6.37 -6.67
CA PRO A 728 -4.68 -6.34 -8.08
C PRO A 728 -4.98 -7.73 -8.67
N GLU A 729 -4.38 -8.82 -8.19
CA GLU A 729 -4.61 -10.21 -8.67
C GLU A 729 -6.09 -10.58 -8.70
N PHE A 730 -6.88 -10.13 -7.72
CA PHE A 730 -8.30 -10.46 -7.67
C PHE A 730 -9.11 -9.86 -8.82
N ARG A 731 -8.58 -8.83 -9.50
CA ARG A 731 -9.14 -8.32 -10.76
C ARG A 731 -9.09 -9.36 -11.88
N LEU A 732 -8.21 -10.35 -11.81
CA LEU A 732 -8.10 -11.39 -12.83
C LEU A 732 -9.18 -12.47 -12.69
N ILE A 733 -9.84 -12.63 -11.53
CA ILE A 733 -10.87 -13.68 -11.35
C ILE A 733 -12.00 -13.56 -12.39
N PRO A 734 -12.58 -12.37 -12.64
CA PRO A 734 -13.59 -12.20 -13.69
C PRO A 734 -13.13 -12.60 -15.10
N ILE A 735 -11.81 -12.71 -15.38
CA ILE A 735 -11.29 -13.02 -16.73
C ILE A 735 -11.63 -14.44 -17.17
N LEU A 736 -11.89 -15.34 -16.21
CA LEU A 736 -12.21 -16.74 -16.46
C LEU A 736 -13.47 -16.88 -17.34
N LEU A 737 -14.47 -16.01 -17.12
CA LEU A 737 -15.72 -16.04 -17.90
C LEU A 737 -15.48 -15.64 -19.37
N PRO A 738 -14.89 -14.47 -19.70
CA PRO A 738 -14.52 -14.13 -21.07
C PRO A 738 -13.65 -15.17 -21.76
N VAL A 739 -12.66 -15.74 -21.06
CA VAL A 739 -11.78 -16.78 -21.62
C VAL A 739 -12.57 -18.04 -21.95
N ALA A 740 -13.43 -18.53 -21.05
CA ALA A 740 -14.24 -19.72 -21.30
C ALA A 740 -15.19 -19.50 -22.50
N VAL A 741 -15.87 -18.35 -22.55
CA VAL A 741 -16.77 -18.01 -23.67
C VAL A 741 -16.00 -17.92 -24.99
N ALA A 742 -14.81 -17.32 -25.00
CA ALA A 742 -13.96 -17.21 -26.18
C ALA A 742 -13.51 -18.58 -26.71
N LEU A 743 -13.04 -19.47 -25.83
CA LEU A 743 -12.59 -20.82 -26.21
C LEU A 743 -13.74 -21.65 -26.79
N ILE A 744 -14.89 -21.66 -26.10
CA ILE A 744 -16.09 -22.37 -26.55
C ILE A 744 -16.56 -21.82 -27.91
N SER A 745 -16.57 -20.49 -28.05
CA SER A 745 -16.96 -19.82 -29.29
C SER A 745 -16.03 -20.17 -30.45
N CYS A 746 -14.72 -20.28 -30.19
CA CYS A 746 -13.72 -20.64 -31.18
C CYS A 746 -13.95 -22.05 -31.74
N VAL A 747 -14.18 -23.03 -30.87
CA VAL A 747 -14.44 -24.42 -31.26
C VAL A 747 -15.78 -24.54 -31.98
N ILE A 748 -16.87 -23.97 -31.44
CA ILE A 748 -18.20 -24.04 -32.06
C ILE A 748 -18.19 -23.41 -33.45
N PHE A 749 -17.58 -22.23 -33.60
CA PHE A 749 -17.50 -21.55 -34.89
C PHE A 749 -16.69 -22.36 -35.91
N GLY A 750 -15.55 -22.94 -35.50
CA GLY A 750 -14.73 -23.78 -36.38
C GLY A 750 -15.45 -25.02 -36.88
N HIS A 751 -16.14 -25.73 -36.00
CA HIS A 751 -16.95 -26.89 -36.35
C HIS A 751 -18.14 -26.51 -37.24
N ALA A 752 -18.88 -25.46 -36.89
CA ALA A 752 -20.03 -25.01 -37.67
C ALA A 752 -19.64 -24.48 -39.06
N GLY A 753 -18.45 -23.92 -39.21
CA GLY A 753 -17.91 -23.47 -40.49
C GLY A 753 -17.45 -24.62 -41.39
N SER A 754 -16.97 -25.73 -40.82
CA SER A 754 -16.55 -26.92 -41.57
C SER A 754 -17.71 -27.84 -41.94
N ASP A 755 -18.73 -27.96 -41.08
CA ASP A 755 -19.89 -28.83 -41.30
C ASP A 755 -21.21 -28.03 -41.35
N PRO A 756 -21.40 -27.15 -42.36
CA PRO A 756 -22.50 -26.20 -42.35
C PRO A 756 -23.89 -26.83 -42.57
N TYR A 757 -23.96 -28.13 -42.91
CA TYR A 757 -25.22 -28.88 -43.02
C TYR A 757 -25.72 -29.46 -41.68
N HIS A 758 -24.83 -29.64 -40.70
CA HIS A 758 -25.18 -30.19 -39.38
C HIS A 758 -25.45 -29.10 -38.34
N TRP A 759 -24.94 -27.90 -38.57
CA TRP A 759 -25.02 -26.79 -37.64
C TRP A 759 -26.03 -25.73 -38.11
N SER A 760 -26.61 -25.01 -37.15
CA SER A 760 -27.47 -23.86 -37.42
C SER A 760 -26.63 -22.62 -37.75
N PRO A 761 -27.09 -21.68 -38.60
CA PRO A 761 -26.39 -20.39 -38.81
C PRO A 761 -26.22 -19.60 -37.50
N TRP A 762 -27.07 -19.84 -36.50
CA TRP A 762 -26.93 -19.27 -35.17
C TRP A 762 -25.64 -19.69 -34.45
N ALA A 763 -25.08 -20.87 -34.74
CA ALA A 763 -23.79 -21.29 -34.17
C ALA A 763 -22.65 -20.36 -34.63
N ILE A 764 -22.70 -19.90 -35.88
CA ILE A 764 -21.76 -18.91 -36.44
C ILE A 764 -22.01 -17.54 -35.83
N THR A 765 -23.26 -17.07 -35.79
CA THR A 765 -23.62 -15.75 -35.25
C THR A 765 -23.33 -15.63 -33.75
N VAL A 766 -23.68 -16.63 -32.94
CA VAL A 766 -23.43 -16.64 -31.49
C VAL A 766 -21.97 -16.86 -31.20
N GLY A 767 -21.27 -17.75 -31.92
CA GLY A 767 -19.82 -17.93 -31.78
C GLY A 767 -19.05 -16.65 -32.10
N PHE A 768 -19.42 -15.96 -33.18
CA PHE A 768 -18.82 -14.68 -33.56
C PHE A 768 -19.00 -13.59 -32.48
N ASN A 769 -20.19 -13.44 -31.94
CA ASN A 769 -20.45 -12.45 -30.89
C ASN A 769 -19.90 -12.90 -29.52
N GLY A 770 -19.82 -14.20 -29.27
CA GLY A 770 -19.20 -14.78 -28.08
C GLY A 770 -17.69 -14.52 -28.01
N ILE A 771 -16.96 -14.68 -29.14
CA ILE A 771 -15.55 -14.28 -29.18
C ILE A 771 -15.39 -12.76 -28.98
N TYR A 772 -16.35 -11.96 -29.43
CA TYR A 772 -16.34 -10.51 -29.21
C TYR A 772 -16.51 -10.16 -27.72
N PHE A 773 -17.42 -10.84 -27.00
CA PHE A 773 -17.52 -10.74 -25.54
C PHE A 773 -16.20 -11.12 -24.85
N GLY A 774 -15.58 -12.21 -25.32
CA GLY A 774 -14.25 -12.64 -24.88
C GLY A 774 -13.19 -11.55 -25.06
N PHE A 775 -13.12 -10.97 -26.27
CA PHE A 775 -12.19 -9.90 -26.62
C PHE A 775 -12.35 -8.68 -25.72
N ILE A 776 -13.53 -8.06 -25.68
CA ILE A 776 -13.74 -6.83 -24.90
C ILE A 776 -13.62 -7.08 -23.39
N GLY A 777 -13.99 -8.27 -22.91
CA GLY A 777 -13.84 -8.65 -21.51
C GLY A 777 -12.39 -8.81 -21.08
N ILE A 778 -11.56 -9.48 -21.90
CA ILE A 778 -10.12 -9.62 -21.66
C ILE A 778 -9.42 -8.26 -21.73
N VAL A 779 -9.82 -7.38 -22.65
CA VAL A 779 -9.31 -6.00 -22.74
C VAL A 779 -9.62 -5.21 -21.47
N LEU A 780 -10.90 -5.18 -21.05
CA LEU A 780 -11.35 -4.46 -19.86
C LEU A 780 -10.60 -4.90 -18.59
N ILE A 781 -10.48 -6.21 -18.40
CA ILE A 781 -9.83 -6.78 -17.21
C ILE A 781 -8.31 -6.58 -17.28
N GLY A 782 -7.72 -6.71 -18.47
CA GLY A 782 -6.31 -6.42 -18.71
C GLY A 782 -5.96 -4.97 -18.38
N TYR A 783 -6.80 -4.01 -18.76
CA TYR A 783 -6.63 -2.60 -18.39
C TYR A 783 -6.73 -2.41 -16.88
N THR A 784 -7.84 -2.83 -16.25
CA THR A 784 -8.02 -2.63 -14.80
C THR A 784 -6.92 -3.27 -13.97
N TYR A 785 -6.52 -4.52 -14.26
CA TYR A 785 -5.39 -5.16 -13.56
C TYR A 785 -4.07 -4.41 -13.76
N SER A 786 -3.74 -4.03 -14.99
CA SER A 786 -2.45 -3.39 -15.29
C SER A 786 -2.33 -2.03 -14.62
N LEU A 787 -3.44 -1.29 -14.64
CA LEU A 787 -3.55 0.05 -14.06
C LEU A 787 -3.59 0.04 -12.54
N ASP A 788 -4.21 -0.98 -11.93
CA ASP A 788 -4.19 -1.18 -10.49
C ASP A 788 -2.82 -1.69 -10.01
N SER A 789 -2.13 -2.49 -10.83
CA SER A 789 -0.78 -3.01 -10.53
C SER A 789 0.32 -1.95 -10.60
N TYR A 790 0.23 -1.02 -11.55
CA TYR A 790 1.28 -0.03 -11.84
C TYR A 790 0.69 1.34 -12.20
N GLY A 791 0.00 1.96 -11.24
CA GLY A 791 -0.69 3.24 -11.43
C GLY A 791 0.20 4.36 -11.98
N GLU A 792 1.44 4.47 -11.49
CA GLU A 792 2.41 5.49 -11.95
C GLU A 792 2.91 5.27 -13.39
N ARG A 793 2.80 4.04 -13.91
CA ARG A 793 3.21 3.67 -15.27
C ARG A 793 2.01 3.38 -16.18
N ALA A 794 0.83 3.90 -15.83
CA ALA A 794 -0.42 3.71 -16.57
C ALA A 794 -0.28 4.05 -18.06
N GLY A 795 0.25 5.23 -18.38
CA GLY A 795 0.45 5.69 -19.77
C GLY A 795 1.28 4.72 -20.62
N PRO A 796 2.55 4.45 -20.27
CA PRO A 796 3.39 3.48 -20.99
C PRO A 796 2.76 2.10 -21.16
N ILE A 797 2.09 1.57 -20.12
CA ILE A 797 1.50 0.22 -20.17
C ILE A 797 0.30 0.16 -21.12
N LEU A 798 -0.59 1.17 -21.10
CA LEU A 798 -1.71 1.24 -22.03
C LEU A 798 -1.24 1.31 -23.48
N VAL A 799 -0.15 2.04 -23.76
CA VAL A 799 0.46 2.07 -25.10
C VAL A 799 0.93 0.69 -25.51
N LEU A 800 1.62 -0.05 -24.63
CA LEU A 800 2.10 -1.40 -24.95
C LEU A 800 0.95 -2.33 -25.31
N ILE A 801 -0.11 -2.34 -24.49
CA ILE A 801 -1.29 -3.19 -24.73
C ILE A 801 -1.89 -2.87 -26.09
N CYS A 802 -2.08 -1.59 -26.42
CA CYS A 802 -2.77 -1.20 -27.65
C CYS A 802 -1.88 -1.30 -28.90
N ALA A 803 -0.62 -0.89 -28.82
CA ALA A 803 0.29 -0.85 -29.95
C ALA A 803 0.71 -2.26 -30.39
N ILE A 804 1.11 -3.12 -29.45
CA ILE A 804 1.53 -4.50 -29.76
C ILE A 804 0.35 -5.32 -30.27
N ARG A 805 -0.82 -5.16 -29.65
CA ARG A 805 -2.08 -5.73 -30.14
C ARG A 805 -2.35 -5.33 -31.59
N GLY A 806 -2.17 -4.04 -31.93
CA GLY A 806 -2.32 -3.53 -33.30
C GLY A 806 -1.31 -4.14 -34.28
N LEU A 807 -0.04 -4.24 -33.89
CA LEU A 807 1.04 -4.82 -34.71
C LEU A 807 0.81 -6.32 -34.97
N ILE A 808 0.44 -7.09 -33.94
CA ILE A 808 0.16 -8.51 -34.08
C ILE A 808 -1.11 -8.72 -34.92
N SER A 809 -2.16 -7.92 -34.71
CA SER A 809 -3.38 -7.95 -35.51
C SER A 809 -3.08 -7.68 -36.99
N PHE A 810 -2.24 -6.69 -37.30
CA PHE A 810 -1.80 -6.40 -38.67
C PHE A 810 -1.08 -7.61 -39.29
N GLY A 811 -0.15 -8.23 -38.56
CA GLY A 811 0.57 -9.42 -39.01
C GLY A 811 -0.36 -10.61 -39.31
N ILE A 812 -1.35 -10.85 -38.45
CA ILE A 812 -2.34 -11.91 -38.61
C ILE A 812 -3.18 -11.68 -39.87
N SER A 813 -3.64 -10.46 -40.12
CA SER A 813 -4.50 -10.10 -41.27
C SER A 813 -3.93 -10.51 -42.63
N PHE A 814 -2.60 -10.46 -42.83
CA PHE A 814 -1.98 -10.92 -44.10
C PHE A 814 -2.01 -12.44 -44.29
N GLY A 815 -2.04 -13.19 -43.18
CA GLY A 815 -1.92 -14.65 -43.18
C GLY A 815 -3.24 -15.40 -43.07
N VAL A 816 -4.29 -14.77 -42.51
CA VAL A 816 -5.57 -15.43 -42.17
C VAL A 816 -6.17 -16.21 -43.34
N THR A 817 -6.38 -15.55 -44.47
CA THR A 817 -7.13 -16.15 -45.59
C THR A 817 -6.38 -17.35 -46.17
N LYS A 818 -5.05 -17.24 -46.30
CA LYS A 818 -4.18 -18.34 -46.73
C LYS A 818 -4.14 -19.48 -45.70
N PHE A 819 -4.11 -19.15 -44.42
CA PHE A 819 -4.10 -20.12 -43.34
C PHE A 819 -5.39 -20.95 -43.34
N VAL A 820 -6.54 -20.29 -43.29
CA VAL A 820 -7.85 -20.95 -43.29
C VAL A 820 -8.10 -21.74 -44.58
N ALA A 821 -7.68 -21.21 -45.74
CA ALA A 821 -7.80 -21.95 -47.01
C ALA A 821 -6.94 -23.22 -47.05
N LYS A 822 -5.80 -23.26 -46.34
CA LYS A 822 -4.89 -24.42 -46.33
C LYS A 822 -5.33 -25.52 -45.38
N VAL A 823 -5.74 -25.17 -44.15
CA VAL A 823 -6.05 -26.16 -43.09
C VAL A 823 -7.56 -26.36 -42.86
N GLY A 824 -8.40 -25.49 -43.42
CA GLY A 824 -9.84 -25.49 -43.19
C GLY A 824 -10.26 -24.80 -41.88
N TYR A 825 -11.55 -24.46 -41.77
CA TYR A 825 -12.09 -23.69 -40.65
C TYR A 825 -11.91 -24.38 -39.29
N LYS A 826 -12.27 -25.67 -39.19
CA LYS A 826 -12.15 -26.45 -37.97
C LYS A 826 -10.71 -26.46 -37.43
N GLN A 827 -9.75 -26.93 -38.24
CA GLN A 827 -8.37 -27.04 -37.77
C GLN A 827 -7.77 -25.67 -37.46
N ALA A 828 -8.06 -24.65 -38.26
CA ALA A 828 -7.58 -23.29 -38.00
C ALA A 828 -8.02 -22.76 -36.63
N LEU A 829 -9.32 -22.88 -36.33
CA LEU A 829 -9.86 -22.35 -35.08
C LEU A 829 -9.60 -23.26 -33.87
N ASP A 830 -9.45 -24.58 -34.05
CA ASP A 830 -8.98 -25.47 -32.98
C ASP A 830 -7.53 -25.11 -32.57
N ILE A 831 -6.65 -24.84 -33.55
CA ILE A 831 -5.28 -24.38 -33.27
C ILE A 831 -5.31 -23.05 -32.52
N CYS A 832 -6.13 -22.10 -32.96
CA CYS A 832 -6.31 -20.82 -32.27
C CYS A 832 -6.81 -20.99 -30.83
N ALA A 833 -7.79 -21.88 -30.60
CA ALA A 833 -8.31 -22.17 -29.28
C ALA A 833 -7.24 -22.80 -28.38
N ILE A 834 -6.40 -23.71 -28.90
CA ILE A 834 -5.29 -24.30 -28.16
C ILE A 834 -4.27 -23.22 -27.78
N ILE A 835 -3.88 -22.35 -28.72
CA ILE A 835 -2.94 -21.25 -28.45
C ILE A 835 -3.50 -20.33 -27.37
N MET A 836 -4.77 -19.94 -27.49
CA MET A 836 -5.44 -19.11 -26.48
C MET A 836 -5.48 -19.81 -25.13
N GLY A 837 -5.85 -21.10 -25.07
CA GLY A 837 -5.91 -21.88 -23.84
C GLY A 837 -4.56 -22.02 -23.15
N VAL A 838 -3.48 -22.23 -23.91
CA VAL A 838 -2.11 -22.27 -23.37
C VAL A 838 -1.70 -20.92 -22.80
N ILE A 839 -1.97 -19.82 -23.53
CA ILE A 839 -1.69 -18.47 -23.02
C ILE A 839 -2.55 -18.18 -21.79
N SER A 840 -3.79 -18.67 -21.74
CA SER A 840 -4.68 -18.54 -20.57
C SER A 840 -4.17 -19.30 -19.36
N ALA A 841 -3.56 -20.46 -19.56
CA ALA A 841 -2.97 -21.24 -18.48
C ALA A 841 -1.84 -20.47 -17.77
N PHE A 842 -1.04 -19.67 -18.49
CA PHE A 842 -0.04 -18.79 -17.86
C PHE A 842 -0.65 -17.74 -16.95
N GLY A 843 -1.93 -17.40 -17.13
CA GLY A 843 -2.67 -16.52 -16.22
C GLY A 843 -2.74 -17.05 -14.78
N PHE A 844 -2.78 -18.37 -14.59
CA PHE A 844 -2.72 -18.98 -13.26
C PHE A 844 -1.36 -18.73 -12.59
N VAL A 845 -0.27 -18.78 -13.36
CA VAL A 845 1.08 -18.46 -12.88
C VAL A 845 1.14 -16.99 -12.48
N VAL A 846 0.60 -16.09 -13.30
CA VAL A 846 0.52 -14.65 -12.99
C VAL A 846 -0.34 -14.39 -11.75
N PHE A 847 -1.43 -15.14 -11.55
CA PHE A 847 -2.28 -15.00 -10.37
C PHE A 847 -1.59 -15.48 -9.08
N ILE A 848 -0.92 -16.64 -9.10
CA ILE A 848 -0.26 -17.21 -7.92
C ILE A 848 1.01 -16.45 -7.55
N PHE A 849 1.83 -16.09 -8.54
CA PHE A 849 3.12 -15.43 -8.33
C PHE A 849 3.06 -13.91 -8.52
N GLY A 850 1.89 -13.34 -8.78
CA GLY A 850 1.71 -11.94 -9.15
C GLY A 850 2.28 -10.95 -8.12
N ALA A 851 2.03 -11.19 -6.83
CA ALA A 851 2.58 -10.39 -5.74
C ALA A 851 4.12 -10.39 -5.76
N LYS A 852 4.76 -11.54 -6.02
CA LYS A 852 6.22 -11.65 -6.12
C LYS A 852 6.74 -10.95 -7.38
N ILE A 853 6.04 -11.08 -8.51
CA ILE A 853 6.38 -10.40 -9.77
C ILE A 853 6.33 -8.89 -9.57
N ARG A 854 5.27 -8.36 -8.93
CA ARG A 854 5.14 -6.93 -8.64
C ARG A 854 6.18 -6.43 -7.66
N PHE A 855 6.50 -7.21 -6.63
CA PHE A 855 7.58 -6.86 -5.70
C PHE A 855 8.94 -6.72 -6.42
N LEU A 856 9.28 -7.66 -7.31
CA LEU A 856 10.54 -7.62 -8.08
C LEU A 856 10.56 -6.47 -9.11
N THR A 857 9.42 -6.19 -9.74
CA THR A 857 9.30 -5.17 -10.80
C THR A 857 9.13 -3.76 -10.25
N MET A 858 8.75 -3.59 -8.97
CA MET A 858 8.52 -2.30 -8.31
C MET A 858 9.72 -1.34 -8.44
N LYS A 859 10.95 -1.85 -8.36
CA LYS A 859 12.19 -1.07 -8.54
C LYS A 859 12.22 -0.24 -9.83
N TYR A 860 11.53 -0.72 -10.87
CA TYR A 860 11.46 -0.06 -12.18
C TYR A 860 10.12 0.66 -12.42
N ALA A 861 9.11 0.37 -11.60
CA ALA A 861 7.74 0.83 -11.80
C ALA A 861 7.36 2.03 -10.93
N VAL A 862 8.06 2.31 -9.81
CA VAL A 862 7.73 3.39 -8.88
C VAL A 862 8.84 4.45 -8.90
N ASP A 863 8.48 5.68 -9.26
CA ASP A 863 9.33 6.86 -9.06
C ASP A 863 9.14 7.29 -7.62
N LYS A 864 10.04 6.92 -6.70
CA LYS A 864 9.99 7.25 -5.25
C LYS A 864 9.96 8.77 -4.96
N LYS A 865 8.91 9.47 -5.37
CA LYS A 865 8.74 10.92 -5.31
C LYS A 865 7.69 11.21 -4.24
N THR A 866 8.18 11.51 -3.05
CA THR A 866 7.38 12.17 -2.00
C THR A 866 7.27 13.65 -2.37
N VAL A 867 6.07 14.17 -2.52
CA VAL A 867 5.84 15.61 -2.67
C VAL A 867 5.09 16.05 -1.42
N GLU A 868 5.71 16.95 -0.66
CA GLU A 868 5.05 17.71 0.41
C GLU A 868 3.97 18.59 -0.26
N ILE A 869 2.70 18.39 0.12
CA ILE A 869 1.56 19.19 -0.33
C ILE A 869 1.17 20.16 0.77
#